data_AF-A0A2V8R9J9-F1
#
_entry.id   AF-A0A2V8R9J9-F1
#
_cell.length_a   1.000
_cell.length_b   1.000
_cell.length_c   1.000
_cell.angle_alpha   90.00
_cell.angle_beta   90.00
_cell.angle_gamma   90.00
#
_symmetry.space_group_name_H-M   'P 1'
#
loop_
_entity.id
_entity.type
_entity.pdbx_description
1 polymer ?
#
loop_
_entity_poly.entity_id
_entity_poly.type
_entity_poly.pdbx_seq_one_letter_code
_entity_poly.pdbx_strand_id
1 'polypeptide(L)'
;MFCSMRRKLLASLFALVVCASAAPRLTSAAAQRRRPVRRAAAPGASLNRLYDARVAQLGDAYLRGHYAFNPTEATAAGLHEFDARLEERGPEAVAGEARRLRGVLAELARLPEWRLSPDARYDYLVLQSHARARLLELEDIRVWRRDPNLYNRLAAAGVDNILKRNYAPIEQRLAAVLARERQIARLLDEARANLDNPPRIYTETAIAQAAGSVEFFERVVPQMFERAGGSGLSAARRAEFHEANDRAVAAVRAFRAWLEGDLLPRSNGDFALGAENFRKKLLYEEMVDTPLPVLLREGERELRETQDEMRAVAEEIAPGRGVEAALQLLALEHPTADGLVGEARADLDRIRAFVRSAEIMTPPARENLAVAETPEYARSLSFASLDAPGAFERVATESYYYVTPPDPAWTARQQEEHLAHYDRYTLTVTSIHEAFPGHYYQALKARQSPSRVRAALGASSFVEGWAHYCEQMMVDQGFGGNNPKLRLAQLDAALLRLCRYLVGIRLHTAGMSYEEAVSFFMREGYQARTNAEREARRGTLDPTYLVYTLGKMEILKLRDEWRKQMGDSFRIGDFHDRLLSYGSPPIKILRMAMLGDGGAGATADGVQATAEEAKPVEFSVLATGTMSAREGARAVELITDEAGWRRAWELIGGGRPLPDVSFDTRAVVVAYQGRQSTGGYSVEITGIKRVGTVLAVSVNERRPASGDVTTQALTSPFVAVSIQRPPTGATVRFADERGAAQGPQQERNTNVRPRARGAVRRRRRRY
;
A
#
# COMPACT_ATOMS: atom_id res chain seq x y z
N MET A 1 22.48 45.86 -30.54
CA MET A 1 23.63 46.67 -31.01
C MET A 1 24.70 46.69 -29.90
N PHE A 2 25.95 47.01 -30.23
CA PHE A 2 27.14 47.11 -29.35
C PHE A 2 26.93 47.89 -28.03
N CYS A 3 27.71 47.76 -26.94
CA CYS A 3 28.97 47.04 -26.63
C CYS A 3 28.99 46.67 -25.11
N SER A 4 29.72 45.65 -24.61
CA SER A 4 31.12 45.70 -24.09
C SER A 4 31.41 46.84 -23.07
N MET A 5 32.20 46.68 -21.99
CA MET A 5 33.44 45.90 -21.90
C MET A 5 33.86 45.49 -20.46
N ARG A 6 34.86 44.60 -20.34
CA ARG A 6 35.37 43.98 -19.09
C ARG A 6 36.79 44.44 -18.70
N ARG A 7 37.09 44.36 -17.40
CA ARG A 7 38.42 44.22 -16.73
C ARG A 7 39.46 45.35 -16.81
N LYS A 8 40.10 45.65 -15.67
CA LYS A 8 41.56 45.79 -15.51
C LYS A 8 42.04 45.18 -14.17
N LEU A 9 43.33 44.84 -14.13
CA LEU A 9 44.18 44.39 -13.01
C LEU A 9 45.11 45.57 -12.59
N LEU A 10 46.02 45.56 -11.58
CA LEU A 10 46.29 44.88 -10.29
C LEU A 10 47.71 45.40 -9.82
N ALA A 11 48.04 45.42 -8.51
CA ALA A 11 49.35 45.84 -7.91
C ALA A 11 49.67 47.37 -7.94
N SER A 12 50.55 48.01 -7.13
CA SER A 12 51.51 47.67 -6.04
C SER A 12 51.45 48.78 -4.95
N LEU A 13 51.65 48.62 -3.63
CA LEU A 13 52.71 48.04 -2.75
C LEU A 13 53.88 49.00 -2.40
N PHE A 14 53.87 49.57 -1.18
CA PHE A 14 54.93 50.30 -0.42
C PHE A 14 54.37 50.59 1.01
N ALA A 15 55.08 50.70 2.16
CA ALA A 15 56.33 50.13 2.69
C ALA A 15 56.33 50.24 4.26
N LEU A 16 57.41 49.87 4.97
CA LEU A 16 57.40 49.53 6.42
C LEU A 16 58.37 50.37 7.30
N VAL A 17 57.93 50.75 8.51
CA VAL A 17 58.71 51.34 9.65
C VAL A 17 58.01 50.92 10.98
N VAL A 18 58.56 50.43 12.11
CA VAL A 18 59.90 50.27 12.74
C VAL A 18 60.27 51.36 13.79
N CYS A 19 60.45 51.12 15.11
CA CYS A 19 60.13 49.95 15.96
C CYS A 19 60.18 50.27 17.50
N ALA A 20 59.36 49.57 18.29
CA ALA A 20 59.53 49.08 19.68
C ALA A 20 60.03 49.96 20.87
N SER A 21 59.37 49.82 22.04
CA SER A 21 60.05 49.65 23.36
C SER A 21 59.10 49.20 24.50
N ALA A 22 59.64 48.42 25.44
CA ALA A 22 59.25 48.10 26.84
C ALA A 22 57.77 47.89 27.28
N ALA A 23 57.57 46.96 28.23
CA ALA A 23 56.30 46.68 28.90
C ALA A 23 56.48 46.59 30.44
N PRO A 24 55.38 46.61 31.22
CA PRO A 24 55.38 45.94 32.52
C PRO A 24 54.16 45.02 32.79
N ARG A 25 54.48 43.74 33.01
CA ARG A 25 53.93 42.81 34.02
C ARG A 25 52.42 42.85 34.36
N LEU A 26 51.71 41.80 33.93
CA LEU A 26 50.54 41.25 34.66
C LEU A 26 51.01 40.34 35.81
N THR A 27 50.29 40.32 36.93
CA THR A 27 50.43 39.30 37.98
C THR A 27 49.48 38.12 37.73
N SER A 28 49.87 36.93 38.21
CA SER A 28 49.12 35.68 37.98
C SER A 28 48.79 34.99 39.31
N ALA A 29 47.52 34.60 39.47
CA ALA A 29 47.04 33.72 40.53
C ALA A 29 46.00 32.77 39.94
N ALA A 30 45.94 31.53 40.43
CA ALA A 30 45.34 30.42 39.69
C ALA A 30 43.84 30.17 40.01
N ALA A 31 43.08 29.83 38.96
CA ALA A 31 41.78 29.19 39.07
C ALA A 31 41.77 27.90 38.23
N GLN A 32 41.32 26.78 38.81
CA GLN A 32 41.47 25.45 38.20
C GLN A 32 40.49 25.23 37.03
N ARG A 33 41.00 25.02 35.83
CA ARG A 33 40.19 24.57 34.68
C ARG A 33 39.75 23.11 34.87
N ARG A 34 38.51 22.89 35.31
CA ARG A 34 37.84 21.58 35.16
C ARG A 34 37.74 21.26 33.67
N ARG A 35 38.42 20.20 33.20
CA ARG A 35 38.23 19.67 31.84
C ARG A 35 36.80 19.16 31.69
N PRO A 36 36.09 19.41 30.57
CA PRO A 36 34.82 18.75 30.30
C PRO A 36 35.07 17.26 30.12
N VAL A 37 34.44 16.43 30.98
CA VAL A 37 34.50 14.97 30.83
C VAL A 37 33.70 14.59 29.59
N ARG A 38 34.41 14.27 28.51
CA ARG A 38 33.82 13.79 27.26
C ARG A 38 33.22 12.40 27.49
N ARG A 39 31.97 12.36 27.95
CA ARG A 39 31.21 11.14 28.27
C ARG A 39 31.24 10.23 27.03
N ALA A 40 31.97 9.11 27.13
CA ALA A 40 32.09 8.18 26.01
C ALA A 40 30.69 7.66 25.64
N ALA A 41 30.37 7.63 24.35
CA ALA A 41 29.15 7.00 23.89
C ALA A 41 29.20 5.51 24.24
N ALA A 42 28.11 4.96 24.78
CA ALA A 42 28.04 3.53 25.08
C ALA A 42 28.32 2.71 23.80
N PRO A 43 29.06 1.58 23.87
CA PRO A 43 29.57 0.88 22.69
C PRO A 43 28.48 0.32 21.75
N GLY A 44 27.23 0.21 22.19
CA GLY A 44 26.09 -0.07 21.29
C GLY A 44 25.73 1.13 20.38
N ALA A 45 25.89 2.36 20.86
CA ALA A 45 25.51 3.57 20.13
C ALA A 45 26.49 3.97 19.02
N SER A 46 27.66 3.33 18.90
CA SER A 46 28.47 3.36 17.67
C SER A 46 27.99 2.30 16.67
N LEU A 47 27.72 1.07 17.12
CA LEU A 47 27.28 -0.04 16.26
C LEU A 47 25.93 0.21 15.60
N ASN A 48 24.92 0.71 16.33
CA ASN A 48 23.60 0.97 15.75
C ASN A 48 23.68 2.02 14.62
N ARG A 49 24.46 3.09 14.80
CA ARG A 49 24.71 4.09 13.74
C ARG A 49 25.47 3.54 12.53
N LEU A 50 26.26 2.47 12.68
CA LEU A 50 26.89 1.78 11.54
C LEU A 50 25.87 0.93 10.77
N TYR A 51 24.90 0.30 11.45
CA TYR A 51 23.80 -0.41 10.78
C TYR A 51 22.85 0.56 10.07
N ASP A 52 22.47 1.67 10.71
CA ASP A 52 21.66 2.72 10.10
C ASP A 52 22.32 3.30 8.84
N ALA A 53 23.62 3.63 8.94
CA ALA A 53 24.40 4.09 7.79
C ALA A 53 24.52 3.02 6.68
N ARG A 54 24.52 1.72 7.03
CA ARG A 54 24.51 0.65 6.04
C ARG A 54 23.15 0.51 5.34
N VAL A 55 22.03 0.70 6.04
CA VAL A 55 20.71 0.75 5.38
C VAL A 55 20.66 1.93 4.41
N ALA A 56 21.13 3.12 4.81
CA ALA A 56 21.15 4.29 3.92
C ALA A 56 22.00 4.04 2.64
N GLN A 57 23.19 3.45 2.79
CA GLN A 57 24.03 3.03 1.66
C GLN A 57 23.34 2.00 0.75
N LEU A 58 22.65 1.00 1.32
CA LEU A 58 21.91 0.01 0.57
C LEU A 58 20.71 0.64 -0.15
N GLY A 59 20.02 1.61 0.46
CA GLY A 59 18.94 2.37 -0.17
C GLY A 59 19.41 3.14 -1.39
N ASP A 60 20.48 3.93 -1.25
CA ASP A 60 21.07 4.67 -2.38
C ASP A 60 21.60 3.76 -3.49
N ALA A 61 22.18 2.60 -3.15
CA ALA A 61 22.60 1.59 -4.13
C ALA A 61 21.41 0.90 -4.80
N TYR A 62 20.35 0.62 -4.04
CA TYR A 62 19.12 0.00 -4.53
C TYR A 62 18.41 0.90 -5.53
N LEU A 63 18.21 2.17 -5.17
CA LEU A 63 17.57 3.18 -6.02
C LEU A 63 18.35 3.39 -7.33
N ARG A 64 19.68 3.57 -7.27
CA ARG A 64 20.50 3.68 -8.49
C ARG A 64 20.36 2.45 -9.39
N GLY A 65 20.34 1.25 -8.84
CA GLY A 65 20.14 0.04 -9.64
C GLY A 65 18.71 -0.11 -10.19
N HIS A 66 17.69 0.28 -9.42
CA HIS A 66 16.29 0.28 -9.87
C HIS A 66 16.09 1.24 -11.05
N TYR A 67 16.55 2.49 -10.92
CA TYR A 67 16.49 3.49 -11.98
C TYR A 67 17.43 3.16 -13.16
N ALA A 68 18.50 2.41 -12.95
CA ALA A 68 19.31 1.87 -14.05
C ALA A 68 18.62 0.74 -14.84
N PHE A 69 17.58 0.09 -14.28
CA PHE A 69 16.73 -0.88 -14.98
C PHE A 69 15.42 -0.25 -15.49
N ASN A 70 14.98 0.86 -14.88
CA ASN A 70 13.77 1.61 -15.21
C ASN A 70 14.07 3.11 -15.44
N PRO A 71 14.86 3.48 -16.47
CA PRO A 71 15.24 4.86 -16.73
C PRO A 71 14.07 5.80 -17.05
N THR A 72 12.94 5.29 -17.55
CA THR A 72 11.72 6.10 -17.79
C THR A 72 11.06 6.50 -16.47
N GLU A 73 11.03 5.60 -15.47
CA GLU A 73 10.61 5.94 -14.10
C GLU A 73 11.58 6.96 -13.45
N ALA A 74 12.88 6.89 -13.80
CA ALA A 74 13.89 7.80 -13.29
C ALA A 74 13.66 9.26 -13.76
N THR A 75 13.43 9.48 -15.06
CA THR A 75 13.07 10.80 -15.59
C THR A 75 11.77 11.31 -14.95
N ALA A 76 10.74 10.45 -14.82
CA ALA A 76 9.48 10.83 -14.18
C ALA A 76 9.68 11.28 -12.71
N ALA A 77 10.60 10.63 -11.99
CA ALA A 77 11.00 10.97 -10.62
C ALA A 77 11.90 12.22 -10.51
N GLY A 78 12.43 12.75 -11.63
CA GLY A 78 13.32 13.91 -11.67
C GLY A 78 14.82 13.57 -11.60
N LEU A 79 15.22 12.36 -12.02
CA LEU A 79 16.60 11.88 -12.05
C LEU A 79 17.13 11.85 -13.49
N HIS A 80 17.51 13.04 -13.96
CA HIS A 80 17.86 13.31 -15.36
C HIS A 80 19.19 12.69 -15.81
N GLU A 81 19.97 12.09 -14.89
CA GLU A 81 21.17 11.30 -15.26
C GLU A 81 20.86 10.00 -16.02
N PHE A 82 19.58 9.62 -16.11
CA PHE A 82 19.10 8.43 -16.82
C PHE A 82 18.43 8.73 -18.18
N ASP A 83 18.23 10.00 -18.56
CA ASP A 83 17.34 10.39 -19.67
C ASP A 83 17.72 9.80 -21.03
N ALA A 84 19.02 9.64 -21.31
CA ALA A 84 19.50 9.08 -22.58
C ALA A 84 19.29 7.56 -22.72
N ARG A 85 18.80 6.88 -21.67
CA ARG A 85 18.56 5.43 -21.67
C ARG A 85 17.07 5.13 -21.76
N LEU A 86 16.71 4.15 -22.58
CA LEU A 86 15.41 3.50 -22.57
C LEU A 86 15.57 2.11 -21.94
N GLU A 87 14.49 1.57 -21.37
CA GLU A 87 14.43 0.24 -20.79
C GLU A 87 15.04 -0.85 -21.70
N GLU A 88 15.76 -1.78 -21.07
CA GLU A 88 16.22 -3.04 -21.64
C GLU A 88 15.42 -4.17 -21.00
N ARG A 89 14.85 -5.05 -21.83
CA ARG A 89 13.92 -6.12 -21.42
C ARG A 89 14.27 -7.47 -22.03
N GLY A 90 15.39 -7.58 -22.75
CA GLY A 90 15.93 -8.87 -23.19
C GLY A 90 16.21 -9.83 -22.01
N PRO A 91 16.23 -11.15 -22.23
CA PRO A 91 16.30 -12.16 -21.16
C PRO A 91 17.49 -11.99 -20.20
N GLU A 92 18.65 -11.55 -20.70
CA GLU A 92 19.83 -11.34 -19.87
C GLU A 92 19.69 -10.15 -18.91
N ALA A 93 19.04 -9.05 -19.35
CA ALA A 93 18.78 -7.87 -18.53
C ALA A 93 17.79 -8.21 -17.40
N VAL A 94 16.69 -8.90 -17.73
CA VAL A 94 15.71 -9.39 -16.75
C VAL A 94 16.34 -10.33 -15.73
N ALA A 95 17.14 -11.30 -16.19
CA ALA A 95 17.84 -12.22 -15.29
C ALA A 95 18.95 -11.53 -14.48
N GLY A 96 19.58 -10.48 -15.02
CA GLY A 96 20.54 -9.63 -14.32
C GLY A 96 19.91 -8.87 -13.16
N GLU A 97 18.75 -8.24 -13.40
CA GLU A 97 17.99 -7.55 -12.36
C GLU A 97 17.48 -8.53 -11.29
N ALA A 98 16.93 -9.68 -11.69
CA ALA A 98 16.49 -10.70 -10.74
C ALA A 98 17.65 -11.28 -9.88
N ARG A 99 18.89 -11.27 -10.38
CA ARG A 99 20.10 -11.55 -9.57
C ARG A 99 20.44 -10.39 -8.63
N ARG A 100 20.37 -9.12 -9.09
CA ARG A 100 20.62 -7.93 -8.27
C ARG A 100 19.65 -7.84 -7.09
N LEU A 101 18.36 -8.04 -7.33
CA LEU A 101 17.30 -8.00 -6.31
C LEU A 101 17.52 -9.05 -5.21
N ARG A 102 17.85 -10.30 -5.59
CA ARG A 102 18.26 -11.35 -4.64
C ARG A 102 19.49 -10.95 -3.82
N GLY A 103 20.49 -10.34 -4.47
CA GLY A 103 21.70 -9.82 -3.81
C GLY A 103 21.36 -8.81 -2.71
N VAL A 104 20.52 -7.83 -3.02
CA VAL A 104 20.08 -6.82 -2.04
C VAL A 104 19.29 -7.45 -0.89
N LEU A 105 18.37 -8.38 -1.18
CA LEU A 105 17.64 -9.11 -0.13
C LEU A 105 18.60 -9.92 0.79
N ALA A 106 19.64 -10.54 0.23
CA ALA A 106 20.66 -11.26 1.00
C ALA A 106 21.60 -10.32 1.79
N GLU A 107 21.80 -9.08 1.35
CA GLU A 107 22.52 -8.06 2.13
C GLU A 107 21.68 -7.48 3.26
N LEU A 108 20.39 -7.18 3.00
CA LEU A 108 19.44 -6.76 4.03
C LEU A 108 19.32 -7.82 5.13
N ALA A 109 19.17 -9.10 4.77
CA ALA A 109 19.05 -10.21 5.73
C ALA A 109 20.28 -10.42 6.65
N ARG A 110 21.41 -9.75 6.40
CA ARG A 110 22.60 -9.75 7.28
C ARG A 110 22.57 -8.63 8.33
N LEU A 111 21.63 -7.69 8.24
CA LEU A 111 21.49 -6.59 9.18
C LEU A 111 20.58 -7.00 10.35
N PRO A 112 21.00 -6.79 11.62
CA PRO A 112 20.14 -7.03 12.77
C PRO A 112 19.08 -5.91 12.86
N GLU A 113 17.90 -6.14 12.28
CA GLU A 113 16.78 -5.19 12.23
C GLU A 113 16.47 -4.56 13.60
N TRP A 114 16.52 -5.37 14.67
CA TRP A 114 16.31 -4.97 16.06
C TRP A 114 17.36 -4.00 16.64
N ARG A 115 18.42 -3.68 15.89
CA ARG A 115 19.42 -2.64 16.25
C ARG A 115 19.30 -1.35 15.45
N LEU A 116 18.46 -1.33 14.41
CA LEU A 116 18.24 -0.12 13.61
C LEU A 116 17.50 0.93 14.45
N SER A 117 17.76 2.21 14.18
CA SER A 117 16.83 3.27 14.59
C SER A 117 15.49 3.12 13.85
N PRO A 118 14.38 3.66 14.39
CA PRO A 118 13.06 3.53 13.76
C PRO A 118 13.04 3.97 12.29
N ASP A 119 13.64 5.12 11.96
CA ASP A 119 13.74 5.61 10.58
C ASP A 119 14.52 4.67 9.65
N ALA A 120 15.66 4.14 10.11
CA ALA A 120 16.43 3.17 9.34
C ALA A 120 15.69 1.83 9.19
N ARG A 121 14.89 1.43 10.19
CA ARG A 121 14.04 0.24 10.13
C ARG A 121 12.90 0.41 9.12
N TYR A 122 12.28 1.58 9.04
CA TYR A 122 11.25 1.86 8.03
C TYR A 122 11.83 1.80 6.61
N ASP A 123 13.01 2.41 6.38
CA ASP A 123 13.70 2.32 5.09
C ASP A 123 14.09 0.87 4.74
N TYR A 124 14.61 0.12 5.71
CA TYR A 124 14.93 -1.30 5.57
C TYR A 124 13.70 -2.13 5.15
N LEU A 125 12.54 -1.90 5.77
CA LEU A 125 11.30 -2.61 5.46
C LEU A 125 10.77 -2.24 4.06
N VAL A 126 10.79 -0.96 3.67
CA VAL A 126 10.41 -0.54 2.30
C VAL A 126 11.32 -1.18 1.26
N LEU A 127 12.64 -1.17 1.47
CA LEU A 127 13.61 -1.81 0.56
C LEU A 127 13.37 -3.32 0.46
N GLN A 128 13.12 -4.00 1.59
CA GLN A 128 12.84 -5.44 1.61
C GLN A 128 11.53 -5.77 0.87
N SER A 129 10.48 -4.98 1.09
CA SER A 129 9.16 -5.18 0.47
C SER A 129 9.22 -4.95 -1.04
N HIS A 130 9.70 -3.78 -1.47
CA HIS A 130 9.80 -3.42 -2.88
C HIS A 130 10.74 -4.34 -3.67
N ALA A 131 11.86 -4.80 -3.07
CA ALA A 131 12.74 -5.78 -3.72
C ALA A 131 12.08 -7.15 -3.91
N ARG A 132 11.19 -7.58 -3.00
CA ARG A 132 10.37 -8.80 -3.20
C ARG A 132 9.29 -8.59 -4.26
N ALA A 133 8.65 -7.42 -4.29
CA ALA A 133 7.63 -7.09 -5.28
C ALA A 133 8.20 -7.11 -6.71
N ARG A 134 9.37 -6.48 -6.92
CA ARG A 134 10.05 -6.52 -8.22
C ARG A 134 10.52 -7.94 -8.59
N LEU A 135 10.92 -8.78 -7.62
CA LEU A 135 11.28 -10.17 -7.91
C LEU A 135 10.05 -10.99 -8.34
N LEU A 136 8.92 -10.86 -7.63
CA LEU A 136 7.63 -11.47 -7.97
C LEU A 136 7.19 -11.13 -9.41
N GLU A 137 7.31 -9.86 -9.78
CA GLU A 137 6.90 -9.35 -11.10
C GLU A 137 7.80 -9.86 -12.24
N LEU A 138 9.11 -10.01 -11.99
CA LEU A 138 10.04 -10.55 -12.97
C LEU A 138 9.99 -12.08 -13.08
N GLU A 139 9.72 -12.82 -11.99
CA GLU A 139 9.93 -14.28 -11.92
C GLU A 139 8.67 -15.14 -11.77
N ASP A 140 7.64 -14.69 -11.05
CA ASP A 140 6.37 -15.41 -10.89
C ASP A 140 5.32 -14.90 -11.89
N ILE A 141 5.01 -13.59 -11.85
CA ILE A 141 3.90 -12.99 -12.63
C ILE A 141 4.31 -12.81 -14.10
N ARG A 142 5.55 -12.37 -14.35
CA ARG A 142 6.18 -12.19 -15.67
C ARG A 142 5.38 -11.27 -16.60
N VAL A 143 5.03 -10.07 -16.13
CA VAL A 143 4.32 -9.07 -16.96
C VAL A 143 5.05 -8.81 -18.29
N TRP A 144 6.39 -8.80 -18.28
CA TRP A 144 7.24 -8.68 -19.48
C TRP A 144 7.04 -9.81 -20.53
N ARG A 145 6.41 -10.94 -20.19
CA ARG A 145 6.01 -11.98 -21.17
C ARG A 145 4.50 -12.05 -21.44
N ARG A 146 3.70 -11.27 -20.71
CA ARG A 146 2.21 -11.37 -20.71
C ARG A 146 1.50 -10.09 -21.13
N ASP A 147 2.08 -8.92 -20.90
CA ASP A 147 1.51 -7.62 -21.31
C ASP A 147 2.29 -7.05 -22.51
N PRO A 148 1.73 -7.11 -23.74
CA PRO A 148 2.34 -6.45 -24.89
C PRO A 148 2.35 -4.92 -24.77
N ASN A 149 1.43 -4.35 -23.99
CA ASN A 149 1.29 -2.92 -23.81
C ASN A 149 2.36 -2.32 -22.89
N LEU A 150 3.09 -3.14 -22.11
CA LEU A 150 4.25 -2.69 -21.33
C LEU A 150 5.25 -1.95 -22.24
N TYR A 151 5.59 -2.57 -23.36
CA TYR A 151 6.59 -2.08 -24.31
C TYR A 151 6.11 -0.80 -25.03
N ASN A 152 4.84 -0.78 -25.43
CA ASN A 152 4.20 0.40 -26.05
C ASN A 152 4.17 1.61 -25.09
N ARG A 153 3.75 1.39 -23.83
CA ARG A 153 3.74 2.44 -22.80
C ARG A 153 5.12 2.97 -22.48
N LEU A 154 6.14 2.10 -22.38
CA LEU A 154 7.53 2.51 -22.15
C LEU A 154 8.09 3.35 -23.31
N ALA A 155 7.79 3.00 -24.56
CA ALA A 155 8.20 3.78 -25.72
C ALA A 155 7.64 5.22 -25.68
N ALA A 156 6.33 5.38 -25.46
CA ALA A 156 5.68 6.70 -25.40
C ALA A 156 6.12 7.51 -24.16
N ALA A 157 6.06 6.91 -22.96
CA ALA A 157 6.41 7.56 -21.70
C ALA A 157 7.89 7.95 -21.62
N GLY A 158 8.78 7.23 -22.30
CA GLY A 158 10.20 7.56 -22.39
C GLY A 158 10.44 8.94 -23.01
N VAL A 159 9.66 9.33 -24.02
CA VAL A 159 9.78 10.63 -24.71
C VAL A 159 8.92 11.72 -24.06
N ASP A 160 7.69 11.40 -23.67
CA ASP A 160 6.77 12.31 -22.96
C ASP A 160 7.44 12.96 -21.73
N ASN A 161 8.03 12.15 -20.85
CA ASN A 161 8.61 12.64 -19.59
C ASN A 161 9.80 13.61 -19.80
N ILE A 162 10.51 13.52 -20.93
CA ILE A 162 11.58 14.47 -21.29
C ILE A 162 11.01 15.76 -21.86
N LEU A 163 10.03 15.67 -22.76
CA LEU A 163 9.52 16.85 -23.48
C LEU A 163 8.59 17.72 -22.63
N LYS A 164 7.74 17.13 -21.77
CA LYS A 164 6.70 17.90 -21.05
C LYS A 164 7.23 18.83 -19.95
N ARG A 165 8.38 18.52 -19.32
CA ARG A 165 8.95 19.32 -18.21
C ARG A 165 10.14 20.16 -18.65
N ASN A 166 10.16 21.44 -18.27
CA ASN A 166 11.19 22.39 -18.70
C ASN A 166 12.42 22.43 -17.75
N TYR A 167 12.99 21.27 -17.43
CA TYR A 167 14.10 21.14 -16.47
C TYR A 167 15.47 21.55 -17.05
N ALA A 168 15.58 21.63 -18.38
CA ALA A 168 16.78 22.08 -19.10
C ALA A 168 16.39 22.67 -20.47
N PRO A 169 17.26 23.48 -21.11
CA PRO A 169 17.06 23.96 -22.47
C PRO A 169 16.86 22.82 -23.48
N ILE A 170 16.10 23.07 -24.56
CA ILE A 170 15.76 22.05 -25.56
C ILE A 170 16.98 21.52 -26.32
N GLU A 171 18.04 22.33 -26.45
CA GLU A 171 19.35 21.92 -26.97
C GLU A 171 19.91 20.70 -26.22
N GLN A 172 19.69 20.66 -24.90
CA GLN A 172 20.15 19.61 -24.00
C GLN A 172 19.16 18.44 -23.97
N ARG A 173 17.86 18.73 -23.77
CA ARG A 173 16.81 17.70 -23.71
C ARG A 173 16.68 16.89 -25.01
N LEU A 174 16.87 17.53 -26.17
CA LEU A 174 16.85 16.86 -27.48
C LEU A 174 17.88 15.71 -27.58
N ALA A 175 19.05 15.84 -26.94
CA ALA A 175 20.04 14.75 -26.96
C ALA A 175 19.50 13.45 -26.31
N ALA A 176 18.66 13.58 -25.28
CA ALA A 176 18.03 12.44 -24.62
C ALA A 176 16.80 11.92 -25.39
N VAL A 177 15.97 12.81 -25.96
CA VAL A 177 14.85 12.42 -26.85
C VAL A 177 15.36 11.55 -27.99
N LEU A 178 16.35 12.03 -28.74
CA LEU A 178 16.98 11.31 -29.85
C LEU A 178 17.56 9.96 -29.41
N ALA A 179 18.15 9.89 -28.21
CA ALA A 179 18.71 8.66 -27.69
C ALA A 179 17.61 7.63 -27.37
N ARG A 180 16.48 8.05 -26.79
CA ARG A 180 15.34 7.15 -26.53
C ARG A 180 14.61 6.73 -27.80
N GLU A 181 14.33 7.65 -28.72
CA GLU A 181 13.68 7.34 -30.00
C GLU A 181 14.46 6.28 -30.80
N ARG A 182 15.80 6.42 -30.86
CA ARG A 182 16.70 5.44 -31.49
C ARG A 182 16.71 4.07 -30.79
N GLN A 183 16.25 3.97 -29.54
CA GLN A 183 16.10 2.72 -28.78
C GLN A 183 14.69 2.10 -28.86
N ILE A 184 13.68 2.79 -29.38
CA ILE A 184 12.29 2.27 -29.44
C ILE A 184 12.21 1.00 -30.28
N ALA A 185 12.86 0.95 -31.44
CA ALA A 185 12.87 -0.26 -32.28
C ALA A 185 13.41 -1.49 -31.51
N ARG A 186 14.57 -1.33 -30.83
CA ARG A 186 15.18 -2.35 -29.96
C ARG A 186 14.21 -2.85 -28.89
N LEU A 187 13.52 -1.94 -28.19
CA LEU A 187 12.55 -2.29 -27.16
C LEU A 187 11.34 -3.09 -27.73
N LEU A 188 10.88 -2.74 -28.93
CA LEU A 188 9.76 -3.43 -29.59
C LEU A 188 10.18 -4.78 -30.21
N ASP A 189 11.45 -4.95 -30.58
CA ASP A 189 12.01 -6.26 -30.95
C ASP A 189 12.21 -7.18 -29.74
N GLU A 190 12.65 -6.64 -28.59
CA GLU A 190 12.62 -7.36 -27.31
C GLU A 190 11.20 -7.78 -26.92
N ALA A 191 10.18 -6.99 -27.24
CA ALA A 191 8.78 -7.39 -27.05
C ALA A 191 8.43 -8.65 -27.86
N ARG A 192 8.77 -8.65 -29.17
CA ARG A 192 8.55 -9.80 -30.07
C ARG A 192 9.26 -11.07 -29.62
N ALA A 193 10.44 -10.94 -29.01
CA ALA A 193 11.21 -12.07 -28.47
C ALA A 193 10.71 -12.60 -27.11
N ASN A 194 9.95 -11.80 -26.36
CA ASN A 194 9.50 -12.13 -25.00
C ASN A 194 8.04 -12.58 -24.92
N LEU A 195 7.18 -12.06 -25.80
CA LEU A 195 5.74 -12.30 -25.82
C LEU A 195 5.42 -13.57 -26.62
N ASP A 196 4.65 -14.48 -26.02
CA ASP A 196 4.29 -15.74 -26.66
C ASP A 196 2.78 -16.01 -26.65
N ASN A 197 2.24 -16.34 -25.47
CA ASN A 197 0.82 -16.59 -25.24
C ASN A 197 0.26 -15.61 -24.18
N PRO A 198 0.14 -14.30 -24.49
CA PRO A 198 -0.45 -13.32 -23.59
C PRO A 198 -1.98 -13.45 -23.55
N PRO A 199 -2.67 -12.79 -22.60
CA PRO A 199 -4.13 -12.73 -22.61
C PRO A 199 -4.66 -11.98 -23.83
N ARG A 200 -5.76 -12.48 -24.39
CA ARG A 200 -6.42 -11.85 -25.54
C ARG A 200 -6.77 -10.39 -25.27
N ILE A 201 -7.40 -10.13 -24.12
CA ILE A 201 -7.82 -8.80 -23.68
C ILE A 201 -6.64 -7.83 -23.47
N TYR A 202 -5.46 -8.33 -23.09
CA TYR A 202 -4.24 -7.51 -23.02
C TYR A 202 -3.74 -7.15 -24.42
N THR A 203 -3.79 -8.10 -25.35
CA THR A 203 -3.35 -7.90 -26.74
C THR A 203 -4.26 -6.94 -27.49
N GLU A 204 -5.58 -7.09 -27.37
CA GLU A 204 -6.57 -6.13 -27.90
C GLU A 204 -6.34 -4.72 -27.35
N THR A 205 -6.06 -4.61 -26.04
CA THR A 205 -5.77 -3.32 -25.40
C THR A 205 -4.45 -2.73 -25.89
N ALA A 206 -3.42 -3.56 -26.09
CA ALA A 206 -2.14 -3.15 -26.66
C ALA A 206 -2.27 -2.66 -28.11
N ILE A 207 -3.12 -3.29 -28.93
CA ILE A 207 -3.41 -2.86 -30.31
C ILE A 207 -4.07 -1.47 -30.30
N ALA A 208 -5.09 -1.27 -29.45
CA ALA A 208 -5.78 0.01 -29.32
C ALA A 208 -4.84 1.12 -28.81
N GLN A 209 -4.03 0.84 -27.78
CA GLN A 209 -3.07 1.84 -27.27
C GLN A 209 -1.90 2.07 -28.22
N ALA A 210 -1.44 1.08 -28.99
CA ALA A 210 -0.45 1.28 -30.03
C ALA A 210 -0.95 2.19 -31.16
N ALA A 211 -2.25 2.12 -31.52
CA ALA A 211 -2.84 3.07 -32.47
C ALA A 211 -2.80 4.52 -31.93
N GLY A 212 -3.12 4.73 -30.65
CA GLY A 212 -2.96 6.04 -30.00
C GLY A 212 -1.50 6.49 -29.87
N SER A 213 -0.57 5.56 -29.66
CA SER A 213 0.87 5.84 -29.63
C SER A 213 1.43 6.20 -31.01
N VAL A 214 0.85 5.71 -32.10
CA VAL A 214 1.16 6.17 -33.46
C VAL A 214 0.75 7.64 -33.64
N GLU A 215 -0.47 8.04 -33.25
CA GLU A 215 -0.86 9.46 -33.30
C GLU A 215 0.02 10.33 -32.39
N PHE A 216 0.40 9.81 -31.21
CA PHE A 216 1.31 10.50 -30.30
C PHE A 216 2.65 10.85 -30.97
N PHE A 217 3.33 9.89 -31.59
CA PHE A 217 4.58 10.19 -32.29
C PHE A 217 4.36 11.02 -33.57
N GLU A 218 3.26 10.84 -34.31
CA GLU A 218 3.01 11.60 -35.55
C GLU A 218 2.62 13.06 -35.32
N ARG A 219 1.83 13.34 -34.28
CA ARG A 219 1.15 14.64 -34.10
C ARG A 219 1.54 15.35 -32.79
N VAL A 220 1.80 14.59 -31.72
CA VAL A 220 1.97 15.13 -30.37
C VAL A 220 3.43 15.45 -30.06
N VAL A 221 4.33 14.49 -30.26
CA VAL A 221 5.77 14.64 -29.99
C VAL A 221 6.37 15.83 -30.77
N PRO A 222 6.04 16.07 -32.06
CA PRO A 222 6.42 17.29 -32.76
C PRO A 222 5.86 18.59 -32.14
N GLN A 223 4.59 18.60 -31.69
CA GLN A 223 4.01 19.77 -31.00
C GLN A 223 4.70 20.04 -29.66
N MET A 224 5.03 19.00 -28.89
CA MET A 224 5.74 19.13 -27.62
C MET A 224 7.17 19.63 -27.83
N PHE A 225 7.87 19.14 -28.85
CA PHE A 225 9.19 19.62 -29.27
C PHE A 225 9.17 21.10 -29.65
N GLU A 226 8.22 21.53 -30.47
CA GLU A 226 8.09 22.95 -30.86
C GLU A 226 7.70 23.84 -29.67
N ARG A 227 6.75 23.42 -28.82
CA ARG A 227 6.41 24.13 -27.56
C ARG A 227 7.58 24.21 -26.57
N ALA A 228 8.49 23.24 -26.59
CA ALA A 228 9.73 23.25 -25.80
C ALA A 228 10.82 24.19 -26.36
N GLY A 229 10.61 24.80 -27.54
CA GLY A 229 11.54 25.71 -28.19
C GLY A 229 12.22 25.15 -29.45
N GLY A 230 11.74 24.02 -29.99
CA GLY A 230 12.32 23.32 -31.15
C GLY A 230 12.65 24.24 -32.34
N SER A 231 11.76 25.16 -32.69
CA SER A 231 11.92 26.19 -33.74
C SER A 231 13.14 27.10 -33.58
N GLY A 232 13.69 27.25 -32.37
CA GLY A 232 14.95 27.96 -32.13
C GLY A 232 16.19 27.20 -32.60
N LEU A 233 16.08 25.89 -32.86
CA LEU A 233 17.19 25.03 -33.24
C LEU A 233 17.50 25.09 -34.74
N SER A 234 18.77 24.83 -35.07
CA SER A 234 19.25 24.79 -36.44
C SER A 234 18.49 23.75 -37.28
N ALA A 235 18.37 24.01 -38.59
CA ALA A 235 17.65 23.12 -39.52
C ALA A 235 18.16 21.67 -39.45
N ALA A 236 19.47 21.47 -39.27
CA ALA A 236 20.07 20.14 -39.09
C ALA A 236 19.59 19.43 -37.81
N ARG A 237 19.46 20.13 -36.68
CA ARG A 237 19.00 19.53 -35.41
C ARG A 237 17.49 19.26 -35.40
N ARG A 238 16.69 20.08 -36.12
CA ARG A 238 15.27 19.79 -36.36
C ARG A 238 15.07 18.61 -37.32
N ALA A 239 15.87 18.51 -38.37
CA ALA A 239 15.86 17.35 -39.26
C ALA A 239 16.24 16.05 -38.51
N GLU A 240 17.28 16.09 -37.66
CA GLU A 240 17.69 14.95 -36.85
C GLU A 240 16.58 14.46 -35.90
N PHE A 241 15.79 15.39 -35.33
CA PHE A 241 14.60 15.08 -34.53
C PHE A 241 13.52 14.39 -35.37
N HIS A 242 13.09 14.98 -36.49
CA HIS A 242 12.06 14.38 -37.33
C HIS A 242 12.49 12.99 -37.84
N GLU A 243 13.73 12.83 -38.28
CA GLU A 243 14.28 11.53 -38.72
C GLU A 243 14.29 10.47 -37.61
N ALA A 244 14.44 10.86 -36.33
CA ALA A 244 14.37 9.95 -35.19
C ALA A 244 12.92 9.61 -34.81
N ASN A 245 12.05 10.61 -34.75
CA ASN A 245 10.62 10.46 -34.51
C ASN A 245 9.94 9.60 -35.60
N ASP A 246 10.24 9.80 -36.88
CA ASP A 246 9.68 9.02 -38.00
C ASP A 246 10.06 7.54 -37.90
N ARG A 247 11.25 7.21 -37.36
CA ARG A 247 11.63 5.83 -37.04
C ARG A 247 10.85 5.27 -35.84
N ALA A 248 10.55 6.08 -34.83
CA ALA A 248 9.67 5.67 -33.73
C ALA A 248 8.25 5.38 -34.25
N VAL A 249 7.68 6.27 -35.07
CA VAL A 249 6.40 6.07 -35.78
C VAL A 249 6.40 4.75 -36.55
N ALA A 250 7.42 4.52 -37.40
CA ALA A 250 7.53 3.30 -38.19
C ALA A 250 7.65 2.04 -37.32
N ALA A 251 8.42 2.09 -36.22
CA ALA A 251 8.57 0.98 -35.30
C ALA A 251 7.28 0.64 -34.54
N VAL A 252 6.53 1.64 -34.07
CA VAL A 252 5.23 1.43 -33.39
C VAL A 252 4.17 0.95 -34.38
N ARG A 253 4.10 1.50 -35.60
CA ARG A 253 3.23 0.99 -36.69
C ARG A 253 3.53 -0.48 -36.99
N ALA A 254 4.80 -0.86 -37.14
CA ALA A 254 5.23 -2.23 -37.37
C ALA A 254 5.03 -3.15 -36.15
N PHE A 255 5.00 -2.62 -34.93
CA PHE A 255 4.64 -3.38 -33.73
C PHE A 255 3.14 -3.65 -33.68
N ARG A 256 2.29 -2.63 -33.92
CA ARG A 256 0.83 -2.81 -34.00
C ARG A 256 0.44 -3.84 -35.06
N ALA A 257 1.00 -3.76 -36.28
CA ALA A 257 0.70 -4.72 -37.35
C ALA A 257 1.10 -6.17 -36.96
N TRP A 258 2.17 -6.34 -36.19
CA TRP A 258 2.57 -7.63 -35.65
C TRP A 258 1.66 -8.11 -34.49
N LEU A 259 1.21 -7.20 -33.62
CA LEU A 259 0.20 -7.53 -32.60
C LEU A 259 -1.10 -8.02 -33.23
N GLU A 260 -1.55 -7.38 -34.31
CA GLU A 260 -2.78 -7.73 -35.04
C GLU A 260 -2.65 -9.04 -35.84
N GLY A 261 -1.55 -9.20 -36.58
CA GLY A 261 -1.38 -10.31 -37.54
C GLY A 261 -0.72 -11.59 -36.99
N ASP A 262 0.08 -11.50 -35.92
CA ASP A 262 0.88 -12.62 -35.41
C ASP A 262 0.59 -12.95 -33.93
N LEU A 263 0.48 -11.93 -33.06
CA LEU A 263 0.28 -12.18 -31.63
C LEU A 263 -1.19 -12.49 -31.29
N LEU A 264 -2.13 -11.63 -31.70
CA LEU A 264 -3.57 -11.77 -31.38
C LEU A 264 -4.19 -13.13 -31.79
N PRO A 265 -3.81 -13.78 -32.91
CA PRO A 265 -4.26 -15.14 -33.24
C PRO A 265 -3.84 -16.20 -32.22
N ARG A 266 -2.70 -16.02 -31.53
CA ARG A 266 -2.17 -16.96 -30.52
C ARG A 266 -2.35 -16.49 -29.07
N SER A 267 -2.82 -15.27 -28.83
CA SER A 267 -3.15 -14.73 -27.49
C SER A 267 -4.33 -15.45 -26.82
N ASN A 268 -4.04 -16.56 -26.15
CA ASN A 268 -4.99 -17.43 -25.43
C ASN A 268 -4.63 -17.56 -23.93
N GLY A 269 -3.81 -16.65 -23.40
CA GLY A 269 -3.38 -16.66 -22.00
C GLY A 269 -4.47 -16.23 -21.02
N ASP A 270 -4.35 -16.67 -19.77
CA ASP A 270 -5.18 -16.20 -18.65
C ASP A 270 -4.66 -14.86 -18.11
N PHE A 271 -5.57 -13.91 -17.81
CA PHE A 271 -5.24 -12.65 -17.15
C PHE A 271 -5.15 -12.79 -15.62
N ALA A 272 -5.76 -13.82 -15.02
CA ALA A 272 -5.71 -14.02 -13.59
C ALA A 272 -4.27 -14.19 -13.07
N LEU A 273 -4.03 -13.81 -11.81
CA LEU A 273 -2.76 -14.05 -11.14
C LEU A 273 -2.73 -15.38 -10.37
N GLY A 274 -3.91 -15.87 -9.99
CA GLY A 274 -4.08 -16.90 -8.97
C GLY A 274 -3.93 -16.31 -7.55
N ALA A 275 -4.70 -16.87 -6.61
CA ALA A 275 -4.79 -16.38 -5.23
C ALA A 275 -3.43 -16.22 -4.54
N GLU A 276 -2.47 -17.10 -4.80
CA GLU A 276 -1.14 -17.05 -4.16
C GLU A 276 -0.29 -15.88 -4.68
N ASN A 277 -0.23 -15.64 -5.98
CA ASN A 277 0.54 -14.50 -6.51
C ASN A 277 -0.14 -13.17 -6.17
N PHE A 278 -1.47 -13.13 -6.12
CA PHE A 278 -2.23 -11.98 -5.63
C PHE A 278 -1.89 -11.67 -4.16
N ARG A 279 -1.89 -12.70 -3.29
CA ARG A 279 -1.49 -12.60 -1.88
C ARG A 279 -0.04 -12.15 -1.71
N LYS A 280 0.90 -12.68 -2.51
CA LYS A 280 2.29 -12.20 -2.56
C LYS A 280 2.36 -10.72 -2.99
N LYS A 281 1.58 -10.29 -3.98
CA LYS A 281 1.56 -8.91 -4.49
C LYS A 281 1.11 -7.93 -3.39
N LEU A 282 -0.02 -8.20 -2.72
CA LEU A 282 -0.46 -7.42 -1.55
C LEU A 282 0.60 -7.36 -0.44
N LEU A 283 1.22 -8.50 -0.12
CA LEU A 283 2.23 -8.59 0.93
C LEU A 283 3.55 -7.86 0.60
N TYR A 284 3.91 -7.74 -0.68
CA TYR A 284 5.19 -7.16 -1.09
C TYR A 284 5.09 -5.70 -1.55
N GLU A 285 3.95 -5.26 -2.07
CA GLU A 285 3.75 -3.86 -2.48
C GLU A 285 3.10 -3.03 -1.37
N GLU A 286 2.13 -3.60 -0.65
CA GLU A 286 1.33 -2.88 0.36
C GLU A 286 1.57 -3.38 1.80
N MET A 287 2.42 -4.41 2.00
CA MET A 287 2.68 -5.08 3.30
C MET A 287 1.45 -5.73 3.97
N VAL A 288 0.37 -5.94 3.21
CA VAL A 288 -0.89 -6.53 3.69
C VAL A 288 -0.82 -8.06 3.68
N ASP A 289 -0.94 -8.66 4.86
CA ASP A 289 -1.01 -10.10 5.13
C ASP A 289 -2.43 -10.60 5.43
N THR A 290 -3.43 -9.71 5.40
CA THR A 290 -4.85 -10.03 5.59
C THR A 290 -5.35 -11.09 4.58
N PRO A 291 -5.94 -12.21 5.02
CA PRO A 291 -6.42 -13.25 4.10
C PRO A 291 -7.50 -12.75 3.14
N LEU A 292 -7.45 -13.17 1.87
CA LEU A 292 -8.41 -12.74 0.84
C LEU A 292 -9.90 -12.91 1.23
N PRO A 293 -10.33 -13.99 1.93
CA PRO A 293 -11.72 -14.11 2.37
C PRO A 293 -12.11 -13.11 3.47
N VAL A 294 -11.15 -12.51 4.19
CA VAL A 294 -11.41 -11.41 5.14
C VAL A 294 -11.60 -10.11 4.36
N LEU A 295 -10.65 -9.79 3.46
CA LEU A 295 -10.74 -8.61 2.58
C LEU A 295 -12.07 -8.57 1.80
N LEU A 296 -12.47 -9.69 1.18
CA LEU A 296 -13.75 -9.78 0.46
C LEU A 296 -14.95 -9.47 1.37
N ARG A 297 -15.02 -10.00 2.60
CA ARG A 297 -16.12 -9.70 3.52
C ARG A 297 -16.09 -8.26 4.04
N GLU A 298 -14.92 -7.66 4.17
CA GLU A 298 -14.77 -6.27 4.59
C GLU A 298 -15.23 -5.32 3.48
N GLY A 299 -14.80 -5.54 2.23
CA GLY A 299 -15.29 -4.79 1.07
C GLY A 299 -16.78 -5.04 0.77
N GLU A 300 -17.29 -6.25 0.98
CA GLU A 300 -18.73 -6.56 0.83
C GLU A 300 -19.59 -5.85 1.87
N ARG A 301 -19.10 -5.70 3.11
CA ARG A 301 -19.79 -4.93 4.15
C ARG A 301 -19.77 -3.43 3.83
N GLU A 302 -18.59 -2.88 3.56
CA GLU A 302 -18.38 -1.46 3.23
C GLU A 302 -19.19 -1.03 1.98
N LEU A 303 -19.32 -1.92 0.98
CA LEU A 303 -20.19 -1.72 -0.19
C LEU A 303 -21.66 -1.55 0.23
N ARG A 304 -22.18 -2.42 1.11
CA ARG A 304 -23.58 -2.36 1.54
C ARG A 304 -23.84 -1.14 2.44
N GLU A 305 -22.92 -0.85 3.35
CA GLU A 305 -22.96 0.34 4.23
C GLU A 305 -22.96 1.64 3.39
N THR A 306 -22.09 1.73 2.37
CA THR A 306 -22.07 2.86 1.41
C THR A 306 -23.38 2.97 0.63
N GLN A 307 -23.92 1.85 0.13
CA GLN A 307 -25.20 1.84 -0.60
C GLN A 307 -26.40 2.21 0.28
N ASP A 308 -26.40 1.89 1.58
CA ASP A 308 -27.43 2.32 2.53
C ASP A 308 -27.35 3.83 2.81
N GLU A 309 -26.15 4.40 2.95
CA GLU A 309 -25.97 5.85 3.07
C GLU A 309 -26.43 6.55 1.77
N MET A 310 -26.05 6.04 0.59
CA MET A 310 -26.52 6.58 -0.69
C MET A 310 -28.03 6.54 -0.84
N ARG A 311 -28.71 5.49 -0.36
CA ARG A 311 -30.18 5.43 -0.34
C ARG A 311 -30.79 6.52 0.55
N ALA A 312 -30.24 6.75 1.73
CA ALA A 312 -30.73 7.80 2.64
C ALA A 312 -30.54 9.20 2.03
N VAL A 313 -29.33 9.51 1.54
CA VAL A 313 -29.00 10.81 0.94
C VAL A 313 -29.76 11.04 -0.37
N ALA A 314 -30.00 9.99 -1.16
CA ALA A 314 -30.81 10.09 -2.38
C ALA A 314 -32.27 10.42 -2.09
N GLU A 315 -32.85 9.94 -0.98
CA GLU A 315 -34.22 10.28 -0.57
C GLU A 315 -34.36 11.77 -0.18
N GLU A 316 -33.30 12.40 0.35
CA GLU A 316 -33.27 13.86 0.59
C GLU A 316 -33.23 14.67 -0.72
N ILE A 317 -32.60 14.14 -1.78
CA ILE A 317 -32.41 14.82 -3.07
C ILE A 317 -33.59 14.57 -4.04
N ALA A 318 -34.13 13.36 -4.04
CA ALA A 318 -35.14 12.89 -4.98
C ALA A 318 -36.17 11.94 -4.30
N PRO A 319 -37.01 12.45 -3.38
CA PRO A 319 -37.92 11.63 -2.57
C PRO A 319 -38.74 10.63 -3.39
N GLY A 320 -38.68 9.34 -2.99
CA GLY A 320 -39.38 8.23 -3.64
C GLY A 320 -38.90 7.86 -5.05
N ARG A 321 -37.81 8.46 -5.56
CA ARG A 321 -37.31 8.23 -6.94
C ARG A 321 -36.06 7.35 -7.03
N GLY A 322 -35.35 7.12 -5.93
CA GLY A 322 -34.17 6.25 -5.87
C GLY A 322 -32.83 6.92 -6.24
N VAL A 323 -31.74 6.16 -6.09
CA VAL A 323 -30.36 6.65 -6.18
C VAL A 323 -30.04 7.15 -7.59
N GLU A 324 -30.41 6.39 -8.61
CA GLU A 324 -30.17 6.70 -10.02
C GLU A 324 -30.86 8.01 -10.44
N ALA A 325 -32.05 8.29 -9.88
CA ALA A 325 -32.76 9.54 -10.11
C ALA A 325 -32.16 10.73 -9.36
N ALA A 326 -31.53 10.51 -8.20
CA ALA A 326 -30.77 11.54 -7.49
C ALA A 326 -29.45 11.86 -8.22
N LEU A 327 -28.71 10.86 -8.68
CA LEU A 327 -27.51 11.03 -9.51
C LEU A 327 -27.83 11.78 -10.82
N GLN A 328 -28.97 11.49 -11.46
CA GLN A 328 -29.46 12.26 -12.61
C GLN A 328 -29.76 13.74 -12.28
N LEU A 329 -30.08 14.10 -11.04
CA LEU A 329 -30.25 15.51 -10.63
C LEU A 329 -28.93 16.21 -10.32
N LEU A 330 -27.89 15.50 -9.89
CA LEU A 330 -26.52 16.02 -9.84
C LEU A 330 -26.05 16.35 -11.27
N ALA A 331 -26.20 15.39 -12.18
CA ALA A 331 -25.78 15.48 -13.58
C ALA A 331 -26.40 16.63 -14.41
N LEU A 332 -27.38 17.37 -13.87
CA LEU A 332 -27.94 18.60 -14.49
C LEU A 332 -27.25 19.89 -14.00
N GLU A 333 -26.38 19.82 -12.99
CA GLU A 333 -25.71 20.98 -12.38
C GLU A 333 -24.21 21.02 -12.72
N HIS A 334 -23.89 21.00 -14.01
CA HIS A 334 -22.52 21.09 -14.53
C HIS A 334 -22.13 22.52 -14.96
N PRO A 335 -20.82 22.79 -15.18
CA PRO A 335 -20.35 23.97 -15.90
C PRO A 335 -20.61 23.83 -17.42
N THR A 336 -20.47 24.95 -18.14
CA THR A 336 -20.28 24.95 -19.59
C THR A 336 -18.84 24.55 -19.93
N ALA A 337 -18.56 24.19 -21.19
CA ALA A 337 -17.20 23.87 -21.65
C ALA A 337 -16.20 25.00 -21.34
N ASP A 338 -16.53 26.25 -21.67
CA ASP A 338 -15.71 27.44 -21.37
C ASP A 338 -15.60 27.73 -19.87
N GLY A 339 -16.62 27.34 -19.09
CA GLY A 339 -16.69 27.58 -17.64
C GLY A 339 -15.91 26.57 -16.79
N LEU A 340 -15.71 25.34 -17.28
CA LEU A 340 -15.20 24.19 -16.52
C LEU A 340 -13.89 24.49 -15.76
N VAL A 341 -12.90 25.07 -16.43
CA VAL A 341 -11.60 25.41 -15.81
C VAL A 341 -11.70 26.62 -14.87
N GLY A 342 -12.67 27.52 -15.08
CA GLY A 342 -12.97 28.62 -14.17
C GLY A 342 -13.64 28.14 -12.88
N GLU A 343 -14.60 27.22 -13.00
CA GLU A 343 -15.30 26.60 -11.86
C GLU A 343 -14.34 25.75 -11.02
N ALA A 344 -13.47 24.95 -11.65
CA ALA A 344 -12.43 24.18 -10.96
C ALA A 344 -11.42 25.05 -10.19
N ARG A 345 -11.07 26.25 -10.70
CA ARG A 345 -10.24 27.24 -9.98
C ARG A 345 -10.97 27.78 -8.74
N ALA A 346 -12.24 28.16 -8.90
CA ALA A 346 -13.06 28.65 -7.79
C ALA A 346 -13.26 27.59 -6.71
N ASP A 347 -13.37 26.31 -7.08
CA ASP A 347 -13.39 25.20 -6.13
C ASP A 347 -12.08 25.05 -5.36
N LEU A 348 -10.91 25.08 -6.02
CA LEU A 348 -9.64 25.02 -5.29
C LEU A 348 -9.48 26.15 -4.29
N ASP A 349 -9.96 27.36 -4.58
CA ASP A 349 -9.87 28.47 -3.64
C ASP A 349 -10.85 28.35 -2.46
N ARG A 350 -12.06 27.79 -2.69
CA ARG A 350 -12.98 27.36 -1.61
C ARG A 350 -12.34 26.29 -0.72
N ILE A 351 -11.73 25.27 -1.34
CA ILE A 351 -11.05 24.15 -0.69
C ILE A 351 -9.86 24.65 0.14
N ARG A 352 -8.96 25.46 -0.42
CA ARG A 352 -7.83 26.08 0.29
C ARG A 352 -8.30 26.89 1.49
N ALA A 353 -9.35 27.70 1.33
CA ALA A 353 -9.90 28.50 2.41
C ALA A 353 -10.40 27.63 3.56
N PHE A 354 -11.14 26.56 3.26
CA PHE A 354 -11.65 25.60 4.25
C PHE A 354 -10.53 24.82 4.95
N VAL A 355 -9.58 24.27 4.19
CA VAL A 355 -8.41 23.53 4.71
C VAL A 355 -7.67 24.35 5.77
N ARG A 356 -7.55 25.66 5.54
CA ARG A 356 -6.96 26.61 6.50
C ARG A 356 -7.89 26.94 7.67
N SER A 357 -9.19 27.17 7.47
CA SER A 357 -10.10 27.58 8.54
C SER A 357 -10.54 26.45 9.48
N ALA A 358 -10.53 25.21 9.01
CA ALA A 358 -10.86 24.02 9.81
C ALA A 358 -9.60 23.28 10.33
N GLU A 359 -8.42 23.91 10.26
CA GLU A 359 -7.13 23.39 10.75
C GLU A 359 -6.83 21.95 10.26
N ILE A 360 -7.19 21.67 9.00
CA ILE A 360 -7.10 20.33 8.39
C ILE A 360 -5.64 19.88 8.27
N MET A 361 -4.70 20.81 8.08
CA MET A 361 -3.27 20.56 7.89
C MET A 361 -2.51 21.90 7.85
N THR A 362 -1.21 21.88 8.13
CA THR A 362 -0.31 23.03 7.98
C THR A 362 -0.26 23.46 6.51
N PRO A 363 -0.67 24.70 6.15
CA PRO A 363 -0.61 25.17 4.76
C PRO A 363 0.83 25.16 4.22
N PRO A 364 1.05 24.84 2.93
CA PRO A 364 2.40 24.78 2.37
C PRO A 364 3.01 26.19 2.30
N ALA A 365 4.27 26.34 2.73
CA ALA A 365 4.96 27.63 2.75
C ALA A 365 5.16 28.25 1.35
N ARG A 366 5.11 27.42 0.30
CA ARG A 366 5.02 27.79 -1.12
C ARG A 366 4.27 26.69 -1.87
N GLU A 367 3.46 27.08 -2.86
CA GLU A 367 2.88 26.19 -3.86
C GLU A 367 3.18 26.72 -5.28
N ASN A 368 3.01 25.85 -6.29
CA ASN A 368 3.22 26.13 -7.71
C ASN A 368 2.21 25.32 -8.55
N LEU A 369 0.95 25.28 -8.10
CA LEU A 369 -0.15 24.57 -8.76
C LEU A 369 -0.97 25.54 -9.63
N ALA A 370 -1.04 25.25 -10.93
CA ALA A 370 -1.96 25.89 -11.85
C ALA A 370 -3.13 24.93 -12.18
N VAL A 371 -4.35 25.46 -12.30
CA VAL A 371 -5.46 24.72 -12.92
C VAL A 371 -5.51 25.09 -14.39
N ALA A 372 -5.52 24.08 -15.27
CA ALA A 372 -5.46 24.26 -16.71
C ALA A 372 -6.37 23.25 -17.43
N GLU A 373 -6.69 23.52 -18.69
CA GLU A 373 -7.21 22.48 -19.57
C GLU A 373 -6.17 21.36 -19.73
N THR A 374 -6.63 20.11 -19.75
CA THR A 374 -5.80 19.01 -20.25
C THR A 374 -5.32 19.36 -21.67
N PRO A 375 -4.00 19.33 -21.95
CA PRO A 375 -3.48 19.63 -23.27
C PRO A 375 -4.16 18.76 -24.32
N GLU A 376 -4.51 19.33 -25.47
CA GLU A 376 -5.26 18.67 -26.56
C GLU A 376 -4.82 17.22 -26.80
N TYR A 377 -3.50 16.99 -26.83
CA TYR A 377 -2.87 15.70 -27.05
C TYR A 377 -3.11 14.61 -25.99
N ALA A 378 -3.52 14.98 -24.78
CA ALA A 378 -3.74 14.09 -23.64
C ALA A 378 -5.22 13.92 -23.27
N ARG A 379 -6.13 14.68 -23.91
CA ARG A 379 -7.57 14.67 -23.61
C ARG A 379 -8.24 13.31 -23.79
N SER A 380 -7.72 12.47 -24.69
CA SER A 380 -8.20 11.09 -24.91
C SER A 380 -7.81 10.09 -23.82
N LEU A 381 -6.92 10.48 -22.88
CA LEU A 381 -6.33 9.60 -21.87
C LEU A 381 -6.65 10.00 -20.42
N SER A 382 -7.18 11.19 -20.18
CA SER A 382 -7.53 11.69 -18.84
C SER A 382 -8.85 12.45 -18.83
N PHE A 383 -9.61 12.30 -17.76
CA PHE A 383 -10.69 13.23 -17.41
C PHE A 383 -10.05 14.43 -16.69
N ALA A 384 -9.91 14.37 -15.37
CA ALA A 384 -9.06 15.28 -14.62
C ALA A 384 -7.93 14.51 -13.93
N SER A 385 -6.76 15.15 -13.82
CA SER A 385 -5.57 14.53 -13.23
C SER A 385 -4.51 15.55 -12.86
N LEU A 386 -3.77 15.28 -11.79
CA LEU A 386 -2.57 16.00 -11.40
C LEU A 386 -1.33 15.56 -12.22
N ASP A 387 -0.68 16.48 -12.94
CA ASP A 387 0.75 16.38 -13.24
C ASP A 387 1.54 17.10 -12.13
N ALA A 388 2.28 16.33 -11.33
CA ALA A 388 3.16 16.85 -10.29
C ALA A 388 4.61 16.38 -10.49
N PRO A 389 5.60 17.25 -10.18
CA PRO A 389 7.01 16.98 -10.40
C PRO A 389 7.49 15.87 -9.47
N GLY A 390 8.33 14.98 -10.00
CA GLY A 390 8.84 13.83 -9.27
C GLY A 390 9.57 14.20 -7.97
N ALA A 391 9.67 13.24 -7.06
CA ALA A 391 10.19 13.45 -5.70
C ALA A 391 11.61 14.08 -5.65
N PHE A 392 12.41 13.90 -6.70
CA PHE A 392 13.77 14.42 -6.81
C PHE A 392 13.91 15.68 -7.67
N GLU A 393 12.88 16.08 -8.41
CA GLU A 393 12.89 17.24 -9.31
C GLU A 393 13.04 18.58 -8.55
N ARG A 394 13.95 19.44 -9.03
CA ARG A 394 14.39 20.70 -8.40
C ARG A 394 14.33 21.92 -9.32
N VAL A 395 14.16 21.74 -10.63
CA VAL A 395 14.13 22.82 -11.64
C VAL A 395 12.71 23.02 -12.16
N ALA A 396 12.13 22.02 -12.83
CA ALA A 396 10.76 22.06 -13.32
C ALA A 396 9.79 21.71 -12.19
N THR A 397 9.43 22.70 -11.37
CA THR A 397 8.69 22.48 -10.10
C THR A 397 7.21 22.82 -10.18
N GLU A 398 6.75 23.20 -11.37
CA GLU A 398 5.38 23.48 -11.75
C GLU A 398 4.51 22.23 -11.56
N SER A 399 3.25 22.42 -11.22
CA SER A 399 2.26 21.34 -11.16
C SER A 399 0.96 21.81 -11.79
N TYR A 400 0.26 20.88 -12.44
CA TYR A 400 -0.96 21.17 -13.16
C TYR A 400 -2.08 20.27 -12.67
N TYR A 401 -3.14 20.86 -12.12
CA TYR A 401 -4.43 20.20 -12.05
C TYR A 401 -5.07 20.37 -13.42
N TYR A 402 -4.96 19.33 -14.25
CA TYR A 402 -5.56 19.31 -15.57
C TYR A 402 -7.01 18.84 -15.48
N VAL A 403 -7.89 19.52 -16.21
CA VAL A 403 -9.30 19.15 -16.38
C VAL A 403 -9.60 19.11 -17.88
N THR A 404 -10.06 17.97 -18.41
CA THR A 404 -10.33 17.80 -19.84
C THR A 404 -11.68 18.44 -20.22
N PRO A 405 -11.70 19.52 -21.03
CA PRO A 405 -12.93 19.99 -21.65
C PRO A 405 -13.42 18.98 -22.69
N PRO A 406 -14.73 18.97 -23.04
CA PRO A 406 -15.22 18.12 -24.11
C PRO A 406 -14.51 18.44 -25.44
N ASP A 407 -14.36 17.44 -26.31
CA ASP A 407 -13.80 17.63 -27.64
C ASP A 407 -14.77 18.45 -28.52
N PRO A 408 -14.35 19.58 -29.12
CA PRO A 408 -15.19 20.36 -30.04
C PRO A 408 -15.71 19.57 -31.25
N ALA A 409 -15.07 18.45 -31.62
CA ALA A 409 -15.51 17.57 -32.71
C ALA A 409 -16.61 16.56 -32.29
N TRP A 410 -16.91 16.41 -31.00
CA TRP A 410 -17.98 15.55 -30.53
C TRP A 410 -19.37 16.13 -30.82
N THR A 411 -20.38 15.26 -30.94
CA THR A 411 -21.77 15.69 -31.04
C THR A 411 -22.22 16.42 -29.77
N ALA A 412 -23.18 17.35 -29.87
CA ALA A 412 -23.70 18.09 -28.71
C ALA A 412 -24.13 17.17 -27.55
N ARG A 413 -24.70 15.99 -27.85
CA ARG A 413 -25.03 14.96 -26.86
C ARG A 413 -23.80 14.46 -26.11
N GLN A 414 -22.71 14.14 -26.80
CA GLN A 414 -21.47 13.65 -26.18
C GLN A 414 -20.76 14.74 -25.37
N GLN A 415 -20.84 16.00 -25.83
CA GLN A 415 -20.33 17.14 -25.06
C GLN A 415 -21.13 17.32 -23.74
N GLU A 416 -22.46 17.20 -23.81
CA GLU A 416 -23.34 17.22 -22.64
C GLU A 416 -23.06 16.03 -21.71
N GLU A 417 -23.00 14.79 -22.22
CA GLU A 417 -22.70 13.58 -21.43
C GLU A 417 -21.34 13.66 -20.72
N HIS A 418 -20.36 14.36 -21.31
CA HIS A 418 -19.05 14.62 -20.70
C HIS A 418 -19.08 15.74 -19.65
N LEU A 419 -19.80 16.85 -19.90
CA LEU A 419 -19.97 17.92 -18.93
C LEU A 419 -20.81 17.48 -17.73
N ALA A 420 -21.83 16.65 -17.94
CA ALA A 420 -22.64 16.04 -16.89
C ALA A 420 -21.83 15.11 -15.97
N HIS A 421 -20.72 14.54 -16.44
CA HIS A 421 -19.76 13.81 -15.60
C HIS A 421 -18.88 14.74 -14.73
N TYR A 422 -18.79 16.02 -15.10
CA TYR A 422 -18.26 17.11 -14.28
C TYR A 422 -19.37 17.95 -13.65
N ASP A 423 -20.44 17.31 -13.16
CA ASP A 423 -21.35 18.01 -12.26
C ASP A 423 -20.56 18.68 -11.12
N ARG A 424 -21.05 19.83 -10.62
CA ARG A 424 -20.32 20.64 -9.64
C ARG A 424 -19.85 19.84 -8.43
N TYR A 425 -20.63 18.86 -7.99
CA TYR A 425 -20.35 18.06 -6.81
C TYR A 425 -19.25 17.03 -7.09
N THR A 426 -19.31 16.33 -8.23
CA THR A 426 -18.25 15.43 -8.69
C THR A 426 -16.96 16.18 -9.03
N LEU A 427 -17.03 17.37 -9.62
CA LEU A 427 -15.88 18.24 -9.87
C LEU A 427 -15.24 18.72 -8.56
N THR A 428 -16.04 19.08 -7.55
CA THR A 428 -15.54 19.41 -6.20
C THR A 428 -14.82 18.21 -5.56
N VAL A 429 -15.40 17.02 -5.59
CA VAL A 429 -14.79 15.78 -5.05
C VAL A 429 -13.48 15.44 -5.77
N THR A 430 -13.46 15.57 -7.09
CA THR A 430 -12.25 15.36 -7.91
C THR A 430 -11.17 16.40 -7.61
N SER A 431 -11.56 17.65 -7.38
CA SER A 431 -10.64 18.74 -6.99
C SER A 431 -10.04 18.50 -5.59
N ILE A 432 -10.77 17.83 -4.69
CA ILE A 432 -10.27 17.37 -3.40
C ILE A 432 -9.26 16.23 -3.56
N HIS A 433 -9.54 15.29 -4.46
CA HIS A 433 -8.71 14.12 -4.76
C HIS A 433 -7.35 14.51 -5.38
N GLU A 434 -7.37 15.28 -6.47
CA GLU A 434 -6.19 15.63 -7.25
C GLU A 434 -5.32 16.72 -6.59
N ALA A 435 -5.93 17.70 -5.92
CA ALA A 435 -5.21 18.86 -5.40
C ALA A 435 -5.10 18.88 -3.87
N PHE A 436 -6.09 19.46 -3.19
CA PHE A 436 -6.03 19.74 -1.75
C PHE A 436 -7.26 19.14 -1.05
N PRO A 437 -7.12 18.46 0.10
CA PRO A 437 -5.88 17.98 0.74
C PRO A 437 -5.22 16.75 0.08
N GLY A 438 -5.69 16.27 -1.07
CA GLY A 438 -5.25 15.03 -1.74
C GLY A 438 -3.84 15.03 -2.38
N HIS A 439 -3.75 14.56 -3.63
CA HIS A 439 -2.49 14.17 -4.29
C HIS A 439 -1.45 15.30 -4.36
N TYR A 440 -1.83 16.53 -4.70
CA TYR A 440 -0.86 17.63 -4.80
C TYR A 440 -0.19 17.94 -3.46
N TYR A 441 -0.96 18.00 -2.37
CA TYR A 441 -0.39 18.23 -1.04
C TYR A 441 0.48 17.04 -0.59
N GLN A 442 0.09 15.81 -0.91
CA GLN A 442 0.92 14.61 -0.67
C GLN A 442 2.25 14.68 -1.45
N ALA A 443 2.23 15.08 -2.72
CA ALA A 443 3.43 15.24 -3.55
C ALA A 443 4.37 16.34 -3.01
N LEU A 444 3.81 17.46 -2.51
CA LEU A 444 4.59 18.49 -1.83
C LEU A 444 5.30 17.95 -0.57
N LYS A 445 4.65 17.08 0.22
CA LYS A 445 5.23 16.44 1.41
C LYS A 445 6.26 15.37 1.05
N ALA A 446 6.01 14.55 0.03
CA ALA A 446 6.95 13.54 -0.44
C ALA A 446 8.31 14.16 -0.86
N ARG A 447 8.27 15.31 -1.55
CA ARG A 447 9.46 16.10 -1.94
C ARG A 447 10.25 16.72 -0.75
N GLN A 448 9.65 16.72 0.45
CA GLN A 448 10.22 17.18 1.72
C GLN A 448 10.67 16.03 2.65
N SER A 449 10.39 14.76 2.30
CA SER A 449 10.75 13.60 3.11
C SER A 449 12.27 13.52 3.34
N PRO A 450 12.74 13.28 4.59
CA PRO A 450 14.15 13.10 4.88
C PRO A 450 14.71 11.77 4.34
N SER A 451 13.84 10.79 4.02
CA SER A 451 14.23 9.52 3.44
C SER A 451 14.06 9.52 1.92
N ARG A 452 15.17 9.37 1.19
CA ARG A 452 15.17 9.12 -0.27
C ARG A 452 14.40 7.85 -0.62
N VAL A 453 14.42 6.84 0.24
CA VAL A 453 13.71 5.56 0.04
C VAL A 453 12.21 5.78 0.09
N ARG A 454 11.69 6.45 1.14
CA ARG A 454 10.24 6.70 1.32
C ARG A 454 9.69 7.84 0.46
N ALA A 455 10.58 8.57 -0.22
CA ALA A 455 10.23 9.53 -1.27
C ALA A 455 10.16 8.89 -2.67
N ALA A 456 10.93 7.83 -2.92
CA ALA A 456 10.98 7.13 -4.21
C ALA A 456 10.00 5.95 -4.32
N LEU A 457 9.92 5.13 -3.26
CA LEU A 457 9.25 3.84 -3.27
C LEU A 457 7.91 3.95 -2.52
N GLY A 458 6.97 4.65 -3.15
CA GLY A 458 5.63 4.86 -2.63
C GLY A 458 4.77 3.59 -2.71
N ALA A 459 3.94 3.37 -1.69
CA ALA A 459 2.92 2.32 -1.67
C ALA A 459 1.60 2.84 -2.26
N SER A 460 0.99 2.12 -3.20
CA SER A 460 -0.18 2.62 -3.94
C SER A 460 -1.41 2.70 -3.04
N SER A 461 -1.55 1.85 -2.02
CA SER A 461 -2.59 2.00 -1.00
C SER A 461 -2.49 3.33 -0.26
N PHE A 462 -1.29 3.79 0.10
CA PHE A 462 -1.16 5.07 0.80
C PHE A 462 -1.35 6.28 -0.14
N VAL A 463 -0.89 6.21 -1.38
CA VAL A 463 -1.09 7.29 -2.35
C VAL A 463 -2.58 7.45 -2.68
N GLU A 464 -3.20 6.41 -3.20
CA GLU A 464 -4.60 6.44 -3.65
C GLU A 464 -5.58 6.49 -2.48
N GLY A 465 -5.27 5.79 -1.39
CA GLY A 465 -6.06 5.79 -0.17
C GLY A 465 -6.01 7.12 0.59
N TRP A 466 -4.92 7.89 0.50
CA TRP A 466 -4.88 9.25 1.07
C TRP A 466 -5.85 10.17 0.34
N ALA A 467 -5.76 10.25 -0.99
CA ALA A 467 -6.65 11.10 -1.77
C ALA A 467 -8.13 10.67 -1.64
N HIS A 468 -8.42 9.36 -1.61
CA HIS A 468 -9.77 8.85 -1.38
C HIS A 468 -10.27 9.03 0.06
N TYR A 469 -9.37 9.03 1.07
CA TYR A 469 -9.68 9.44 2.43
C TYR A 469 -10.02 10.94 2.52
N CYS A 470 -9.27 11.79 1.81
CA CYS A 470 -9.49 13.24 1.78
C CYS A 470 -10.88 13.64 1.28
N GLU A 471 -11.41 12.95 0.26
CA GLU A 471 -12.78 13.17 -0.26
C GLU A 471 -13.82 13.10 0.86
N GLN A 472 -13.88 11.97 1.58
CA GLN A 472 -14.82 11.80 2.69
C GLN A 472 -14.48 12.74 3.84
N MET A 473 -13.20 12.83 4.24
CA MET A 473 -12.77 13.60 5.41
C MET A 473 -13.14 15.08 5.30
N MET A 474 -13.03 15.69 4.12
CA MET A 474 -13.45 17.08 3.91
C MET A 474 -14.95 17.27 4.19
N VAL A 475 -15.81 16.40 3.66
CA VAL A 475 -17.27 16.46 3.89
C VAL A 475 -17.60 16.13 5.36
N ASP A 476 -16.91 15.17 5.98
CA ASP A 476 -17.04 14.82 7.41
C ASP A 476 -16.60 15.95 8.36
N GLN A 477 -15.79 16.92 7.90
CA GLN A 477 -15.45 18.14 8.64
C GLN A 477 -16.41 19.30 8.34
N GLY A 478 -17.43 19.10 7.52
CA GLY A 478 -18.45 20.10 7.18
C GLY A 478 -18.15 20.93 5.92
N PHE A 479 -17.18 20.54 5.09
CA PHE A 479 -17.00 21.17 3.78
C PHE A 479 -18.26 21.00 2.91
N GLY A 480 -18.64 22.06 2.20
CA GLY A 480 -19.92 22.12 1.48
C GLY A 480 -21.15 22.26 2.38
N GLY A 481 -21.00 22.42 3.71
CA GLY A 481 -22.09 22.79 4.61
C GLY A 481 -23.21 21.75 4.73
N ASN A 482 -22.86 20.46 4.76
CA ASN A 482 -23.79 19.33 4.76
C ASN A 482 -24.72 19.26 3.52
N ASN A 483 -24.31 19.80 2.37
CA ASN A 483 -25.06 19.64 1.13
C ASN A 483 -25.17 18.16 0.74
N PRO A 484 -26.40 17.57 0.66
CA PRO A 484 -26.57 16.15 0.40
C PRO A 484 -26.07 15.77 -1.00
N LYS A 485 -26.09 16.67 -1.99
CA LYS A 485 -25.56 16.40 -3.34
C LYS A 485 -24.05 16.21 -3.33
N LEU A 486 -23.31 16.98 -2.51
CA LEU A 486 -21.87 16.77 -2.32
C LEU A 486 -21.58 15.45 -1.62
N ARG A 487 -22.39 15.06 -0.62
CA ARG A 487 -22.27 13.74 0.00
C ARG A 487 -22.56 12.61 -1.00
N LEU A 488 -23.61 12.72 -1.82
CA LEU A 488 -23.94 11.71 -2.82
C LEU A 488 -22.84 11.53 -3.87
N ALA A 489 -22.25 12.63 -4.38
CA ALA A 489 -21.11 12.57 -5.30
C ALA A 489 -19.88 11.90 -4.65
N GLN A 490 -19.58 12.23 -3.39
CA GLN A 490 -18.51 11.58 -2.63
C GLN A 490 -18.77 10.08 -2.44
N LEU A 491 -20.03 9.68 -2.20
CA LEU A 491 -20.41 8.29 -2.00
C LEU A 491 -20.40 7.50 -3.31
N ASP A 492 -20.83 8.06 -4.44
CA ASP A 492 -20.72 7.41 -5.76
C ASP A 492 -19.25 7.16 -6.15
N ALA A 493 -18.41 8.19 -5.96
CA ALA A 493 -16.96 8.09 -6.14
C ALA A 493 -16.30 7.07 -5.19
N ALA A 494 -16.92 6.76 -4.04
CA ALA A 494 -16.51 5.67 -3.16
C ALA A 494 -17.05 4.30 -3.60
N LEU A 495 -18.30 4.24 -4.04
CA LEU A 495 -18.98 3.03 -4.50
C LEU A 495 -18.31 2.44 -5.73
N LEU A 496 -17.87 3.28 -6.67
CA LEU A 496 -17.06 2.86 -7.81
C LEU A 496 -15.75 2.21 -7.34
N ARG A 497 -15.04 2.80 -6.38
CA ARG A 497 -13.77 2.28 -5.84
C ARG A 497 -13.96 1.00 -5.00
N LEU A 498 -15.10 0.85 -4.33
CA LEU A 498 -15.55 -0.40 -3.70
C LEU A 498 -15.84 -1.50 -4.72
N CYS A 499 -16.42 -1.15 -5.86
CA CYS A 499 -16.58 -2.10 -6.97
C CYS A 499 -15.21 -2.52 -7.53
N ARG A 500 -14.28 -1.58 -7.74
CA ARG A 500 -12.88 -1.87 -8.12
C ARG A 500 -12.21 -2.83 -7.13
N TYR A 501 -12.38 -2.61 -5.83
CA TYR A 501 -11.87 -3.48 -4.76
C TYR A 501 -12.36 -4.93 -4.89
N LEU A 502 -13.68 -5.13 -4.99
CA LEU A 502 -14.26 -6.47 -5.04
C LEU A 502 -14.02 -7.18 -6.38
N VAL A 503 -14.07 -6.42 -7.50
CA VAL A 503 -13.82 -6.95 -8.85
C VAL A 503 -12.35 -7.35 -9.02
N GLY A 504 -11.39 -6.51 -8.60
CA GLY A 504 -9.96 -6.81 -8.73
C GLY A 504 -9.55 -8.10 -8.01
N ILE A 505 -10.04 -8.31 -6.78
CA ILE A 505 -9.83 -9.58 -6.06
C ILE A 505 -10.49 -10.75 -6.81
N ARG A 506 -11.77 -10.64 -7.18
CA ARG A 506 -12.52 -11.77 -7.75
C ARG A 506 -12.05 -12.17 -9.15
N LEU A 507 -11.68 -11.21 -10.02
CA LEU A 507 -11.10 -11.45 -11.34
C LEU A 507 -9.83 -12.30 -11.23
N HIS A 508 -8.89 -11.92 -10.35
CA HIS A 508 -7.58 -12.56 -10.31
C HIS A 508 -7.48 -13.74 -9.34
N THR A 509 -8.46 -13.96 -8.44
CA THR A 509 -8.38 -15.03 -7.42
C THR A 509 -9.63 -15.91 -7.27
N ALA A 510 -10.78 -15.57 -7.87
CA ALA A 510 -12.05 -16.29 -7.66
C ALA A 510 -12.74 -16.77 -8.96
N GLY A 511 -12.12 -16.58 -10.13
CA GLY A 511 -12.64 -17.05 -11.41
C GLY A 511 -13.80 -16.22 -11.99
N MET A 512 -14.01 -14.99 -11.50
CA MET A 512 -14.96 -14.05 -12.09
C MET A 512 -14.55 -13.75 -13.53
N SER A 513 -15.50 -13.83 -14.46
CA SER A 513 -15.31 -13.46 -15.86
C SER A 513 -15.43 -11.96 -16.09
N TYR A 514 -14.98 -11.50 -17.26
CA TYR A 514 -15.10 -10.10 -17.69
C TYR A 514 -16.56 -9.61 -17.70
N GLU A 515 -17.51 -10.36 -18.28
CA GLU A 515 -18.92 -9.95 -18.32
C GLU A 515 -19.58 -9.98 -16.93
N GLU A 516 -19.14 -10.84 -16.00
CA GLU A 516 -19.57 -10.77 -14.60
C GLU A 516 -19.04 -9.53 -13.88
N ALA A 517 -17.81 -9.08 -14.19
CA ALA A 517 -17.27 -7.82 -13.70
C ALA A 517 -18.02 -6.61 -14.26
N VAL A 518 -18.33 -6.59 -15.56
CA VAL A 518 -19.22 -5.58 -16.18
C VAL A 518 -20.58 -5.55 -15.47
N SER A 519 -21.20 -6.72 -15.32
CA SER A 519 -22.48 -6.88 -14.62
C SER A 519 -22.43 -6.45 -13.15
N PHE A 520 -21.28 -6.58 -12.49
CA PHE A 520 -21.06 -6.13 -11.13
C PHE A 520 -21.01 -4.59 -11.05
N PHE A 521 -20.18 -3.93 -11.87
CA PHE A 521 -20.12 -2.46 -11.93
C PHE A 521 -21.48 -1.83 -12.26
N MET A 522 -22.25 -2.42 -13.19
CA MET A 522 -23.59 -1.94 -13.52
C MET A 522 -24.57 -2.05 -12.35
N ARG A 523 -24.62 -3.21 -11.69
CA ARG A 523 -25.61 -3.48 -10.61
C ARG A 523 -25.27 -2.87 -9.27
N GLU A 524 -24.00 -2.87 -8.91
CA GLU A 524 -23.54 -2.59 -7.54
C GLU A 524 -22.88 -1.21 -7.41
N GLY A 525 -22.49 -0.61 -8.55
CA GLY A 525 -21.90 0.73 -8.65
C GLY A 525 -22.67 1.67 -9.59
N TYR A 526 -23.91 1.33 -9.96
CA TYR A 526 -24.82 2.11 -10.83
C TYR A 526 -24.24 2.54 -12.19
N GLN A 527 -23.16 1.89 -12.66
CA GLN A 527 -22.42 2.35 -13.85
C GLN A 527 -23.17 2.06 -15.16
N ALA A 528 -23.18 3.03 -16.07
CA ALA A 528 -23.57 2.80 -17.46
C ALA A 528 -22.66 1.75 -18.13
N ARG A 529 -23.20 0.91 -19.02
CA ARG A 529 -22.49 -0.26 -19.57
C ARG A 529 -21.11 0.07 -20.16
N THR A 530 -20.98 1.16 -20.90
CA THR A 530 -19.70 1.62 -21.49
C THR A 530 -18.64 1.94 -20.42
N ASN A 531 -19.04 2.53 -19.28
CA ASN A 531 -18.15 2.75 -18.15
C ASN A 531 -17.80 1.42 -17.47
N ALA A 532 -18.80 0.55 -17.24
CA ALA A 532 -18.60 -0.77 -16.65
C ALA A 532 -17.65 -1.66 -17.48
N GLU A 533 -17.69 -1.59 -18.81
CA GLU A 533 -16.76 -2.25 -19.73
C GLU A 533 -15.33 -1.69 -19.63
N ARG A 534 -15.17 -0.36 -19.56
CA ARG A 534 -13.87 0.28 -19.33
C ARG A 534 -13.27 -0.13 -17.98
N GLU A 535 -14.09 -0.12 -16.93
CA GLU A 535 -13.71 -0.47 -15.56
C GLU A 535 -13.39 -1.96 -15.42
N ALA A 536 -14.18 -2.87 -15.99
CA ALA A 536 -13.88 -4.30 -16.04
C ALA A 536 -12.60 -4.59 -16.86
N ARG A 537 -12.38 -3.89 -17.99
CA ARG A 537 -11.17 -4.04 -18.80
C ARG A 537 -9.93 -3.59 -18.03
N ARG A 538 -9.97 -2.43 -17.35
CA ARG A 538 -8.90 -2.02 -16.42
C ARG A 538 -8.71 -3.05 -15.30
N GLY A 539 -9.80 -3.55 -14.72
CA GLY A 539 -9.75 -4.55 -13.64
C GLY A 539 -9.05 -5.86 -14.00
N THR A 540 -8.96 -6.23 -15.28
CA THR A 540 -8.15 -7.39 -15.72
C THR A 540 -6.66 -7.07 -15.88
N LEU A 541 -6.29 -5.80 -16.06
CA LEU A 541 -4.93 -5.31 -16.27
C LEU A 541 -4.27 -4.79 -14.97
N ASP A 542 -5.09 -4.31 -14.03
CA ASP A 542 -4.71 -3.73 -12.74
C ASP A 542 -5.20 -4.66 -11.61
N PRO A 543 -4.48 -5.75 -11.29
CA PRO A 543 -4.89 -6.69 -10.23
C PRO A 543 -4.95 -6.02 -8.85
N THR A 544 -4.21 -4.93 -8.67
CA THR A 544 -4.15 -4.11 -7.45
C THR A 544 -5.26 -3.06 -7.36
N TYR A 545 -6.33 -3.18 -8.17
CA TYR A 545 -7.42 -2.18 -8.26
C TYR A 545 -8.08 -1.77 -6.93
N LEU A 546 -7.93 -2.60 -5.88
CA LEU A 546 -8.39 -2.37 -4.52
C LEU A 546 -7.66 -1.26 -3.74
N VAL A 547 -6.48 -0.78 -4.18
CA VAL A 547 -5.61 0.11 -3.39
C VAL A 547 -6.32 1.37 -2.85
N TYR A 548 -7.20 1.99 -3.64
CA TYR A 548 -7.99 3.16 -3.26
C TYR A 548 -8.77 2.94 -1.94
N THR A 549 -9.66 1.94 -1.94
CA THR A 549 -10.54 1.65 -0.80
C THR A 549 -9.80 0.96 0.32
N LEU A 550 -8.86 0.05 0.00
CA LEU A 550 -7.97 -0.59 0.98
C LEU A 550 -7.25 0.46 1.83
N GLY A 551 -6.57 1.41 1.17
CA GLY A 551 -5.80 2.43 1.85
C GLY A 551 -6.67 3.43 2.60
N LYS A 552 -7.83 3.82 2.04
CA LYS A 552 -8.82 4.65 2.75
C LYS A 552 -9.24 3.99 4.08
N MET A 553 -9.61 2.70 4.05
CA MET A 553 -10.01 1.97 5.26
C MET A 553 -8.87 1.87 6.28
N GLU A 554 -7.63 1.60 5.84
CA GLU A 554 -6.49 1.53 6.75
C GLU A 554 -6.10 2.90 7.34
N ILE A 555 -6.23 4.00 6.59
CA ILE A 555 -6.02 5.38 7.09
C ILE A 555 -7.13 5.78 8.07
N LEU A 556 -8.40 5.48 7.79
CA LEU A 556 -9.52 5.70 8.71
C LEU A 556 -9.30 4.95 10.03
N LYS A 557 -8.91 3.68 9.96
CA LYS A 557 -8.57 2.85 11.11
C LYS A 557 -7.41 3.43 11.93
N LEU A 558 -6.32 3.84 11.26
CA LEU A 558 -5.15 4.47 11.89
C LEU A 558 -5.51 5.81 12.56
N ARG A 559 -6.32 6.65 11.90
CA ARG A 559 -6.84 7.92 12.45
C ARG A 559 -7.64 7.68 13.73
N ASP A 560 -8.54 6.72 13.72
CA ASP A 560 -9.46 6.49 14.82
C ASP A 560 -8.78 5.80 16.02
N GLU A 561 -7.68 5.07 15.80
CA GLU A 561 -6.78 4.59 16.85
C GLU A 561 -5.90 5.70 17.43
N TRP A 562 -5.30 6.55 16.58
CA TRP A 562 -4.54 7.72 17.03
C TRP A 562 -5.44 8.68 17.83
N ARG A 563 -6.69 8.88 17.41
CA ARG A 563 -7.72 9.63 18.15
C ARG A 563 -7.99 9.02 19.53
N LYS A 564 -8.13 7.70 19.63
CA LYS A 564 -8.30 7.00 20.93
C LYS A 564 -7.07 7.13 21.84
N GLN A 565 -5.86 7.16 21.28
CA GLN A 565 -4.63 7.36 22.04
C GLN A 565 -4.44 8.82 22.51
N MET A 566 -4.86 9.79 21.71
CA MET A 566 -4.71 11.22 22.02
C MET A 566 -5.86 11.80 22.87
N GLY A 567 -7.05 11.19 22.85
CA GLY A 567 -8.23 11.66 23.59
C GLY A 567 -8.59 13.11 23.24
N ASP A 568 -8.84 13.94 24.26
CA ASP A 568 -9.18 15.36 24.11
C ASP A 568 -8.05 16.20 23.48
N SER A 569 -6.81 15.66 23.42
CA SER A 569 -5.67 16.26 22.71
C SER A 569 -5.63 15.89 21.22
N PHE A 570 -6.56 15.10 20.68
CA PHE A 570 -6.62 14.83 19.24
C PHE A 570 -6.91 16.11 18.43
N ARG A 571 -6.03 16.45 17.49
CA ARG A 571 -6.29 17.42 16.42
C ARG A 571 -6.11 16.73 15.08
N ILE A 572 -6.94 17.10 14.09
CA ILE A 572 -6.92 16.45 12.78
C ILE A 572 -5.72 16.89 11.94
N GLY A 573 -5.32 18.16 12.03
CA GLY A 573 -4.06 18.68 11.47
C GLY A 573 -2.83 17.94 11.98
N ASP A 574 -2.68 17.78 13.30
CA ASP A 574 -1.57 17.03 13.91
C ASP A 574 -1.49 15.59 13.37
N PHE A 575 -2.64 14.92 13.20
CA PHE A 575 -2.69 13.58 12.61
C PHE A 575 -2.21 13.59 11.15
N HIS A 576 -2.69 14.50 10.30
CA HIS A 576 -2.30 14.57 8.88
C HIS A 576 -0.84 14.98 8.68
N ASP A 577 -0.36 16.00 9.38
CA ASP A 577 1.04 16.43 9.29
C ASP A 577 1.99 15.35 9.83
N ARG A 578 1.60 14.62 10.88
CA ARG A 578 2.39 13.47 11.37
C ARG A 578 2.40 12.32 10.37
N LEU A 579 1.25 11.96 9.81
CA LEU A 579 1.10 10.88 8.81
C LEU A 579 1.98 11.15 7.59
N LEU A 580 1.89 12.35 7.01
CA LEU A 580 2.61 12.75 5.80
C LEU A 580 4.10 13.06 6.04
N SER A 581 4.53 13.26 7.29
CA SER A 581 5.95 13.50 7.62
C SER A 581 6.89 12.32 7.29
N TYR A 582 6.34 11.13 7.06
CA TYR A 582 7.11 9.91 6.81
C TYR A 582 7.43 9.65 5.32
N GLY A 583 6.91 10.46 4.39
CA GLY A 583 6.88 10.13 2.96
C GLY A 583 5.68 9.23 2.63
N SER A 584 5.82 8.33 1.65
CA SER A 584 4.72 7.47 1.19
C SER A 584 4.90 5.95 1.40
N PRO A 585 5.44 5.46 2.54
CA PRO A 585 5.59 4.02 2.77
C PRO A 585 4.23 3.31 2.96
N PRO A 586 4.19 1.96 2.87
CA PRO A 586 3.01 1.15 3.21
C PRO A 586 2.37 1.54 4.55
N ILE A 587 1.04 1.49 4.64
CA ILE A 587 0.30 2.03 5.79
C ILE A 587 0.62 1.27 7.09
N LYS A 588 1.02 -0.01 6.99
CA LYS A 588 1.58 -0.79 8.10
C LYS A 588 2.82 -0.14 8.74
N ILE A 589 3.67 0.51 7.95
CA ILE A 589 4.83 1.29 8.44
C ILE A 589 4.38 2.60 9.07
N LEU A 590 3.45 3.34 8.46
CA LEU A 590 2.87 4.56 9.04
C LEU A 590 2.25 4.29 10.42
N ARG A 591 1.52 3.17 10.52
CA ARG A 591 0.92 2.65 11.74
C ARG A 591 1.96 2.33 12.82
N MET A 592 3.06 1.65 12.49
CA MET A 592 4.18 1.44 13.42
C MET A 592 4.87 2.76 13.82
N ALA A 593 4.98 3.72 12.89
CA ALA A 593 5.64 5.00 13.13
C ALA A 593 4.80 5.99 13.96
N MET A 594 3.48 5.81 14.01
CA MET A 594 2.57 6.61 14.81
C MET A 594 2.24 5.93 16.15
N LEU A 595 1.80 4.68 16.13
CA LEU A 595 1.31 3.95 17.32
C LEU A 595 2.40 3.10 18.01
N GLY A 596 3.59 2.99 17.43
CA GLY A 596 4.64 2.06 17.86
C GLY A 596 4.42 0.62 17.38
N ASP A 597 5.40 -0.26 17.60
CA ASP A 597 5.33 -1.68 17.17
C ASP A 597 4.11 -2.43 17.74
N GLY A 598 3.67 -2.10 18.96
CA GLY A 598 2.46 -2.66 19.56
C GLY A 598 1.17 -2.29 18.82
N GLY A 599 1.19 -1.26 17.96
CA GLY A 599 0.05 -0.83 17.16
C GLY A 599 -0.40 -1.83 16.09
N ALA A 600 0.43 -2.81 15.71
CA ALA A 600 0.10 -3.75 14.63
C ALA A 600 -1.13 -4.66 14.90
N GLY A 601 -1.62 -4.75 16.14
CA GLY A 601 -2.59 -5.76 16.56
C GLY A 601 -4.06 -5.33 16.79
N ALA A 602 -4.44 -4.07 16.58
CA ALA A 602 -5.80 -3.61 16.93
C ALA A 602 -6.85 -3.96 15.85
N THR A 603 -7.42 -5.17 15.95
CA THR A 603 -8.70 -5.51 15.30
C THR A 603 -9.46 -6.47 16.23
N ALA A 604 -10.74 -6.15 16.52
CA ALA A 604 -11.60 -6.81 17.51
C ALA A 604 -11.11 -6.73 18.98
N ASP A 605 -11.71 -5.79 19.73
CA ASP A 605 -11.85 -5.67 21.19
C ASP A 605 -10.61 -5.82 22.10
N GLY A 606 -10.32 -4.75 22.84
CA GLY A 606 -9.09 -4.61 23.60
C GLY A 606 -9.10 -5.23 25.00
N VAL A 607 -7.99 -5.91 25.32
CA VAL A 607 -7.39 -5.93 26.66
C VAL A 607 -5.89 -5.68 26.50
N GLN A 608 -5.30 -4.77 27.28
CA GLN A 608 -3.85 -4.60 27.30
C GLN A 608 -3.18 -5.77 28.02
N ALA A 609 -2.35 -6.52 27.28
CA ALA A 609 -1.33 -7.41 27.85
C ALA A 609 -0.12 -7.44 26.91
N THR A 610 1.08 -7.29 27.45
CA THR A 610 2.32 -7.29 26.66
C THR A 610 2.60 -8.68 26.09
N ALA A 611 2.43 -8.85 24.78
CA ALA A 611 2.73 -10.10 24.11
C ALA A 611 4.25 -10.29 23.94
N GLU A 612 4.87 -11.05 24.86
CA GLU A 612 6.13 -11.71 24.52
C GLU A 612 5.91 -12.67 23.35
N GLU A 613 6.86 -12.69 22.42
CA GLU A 613 6.75 -13.42 21.16
C GLU A 613 6.56 -14.94 21.38
N ALA A 614 5.48 -15.50 20.85
CA ALA A 614 5.01 -16.85 21.15
C ALA A 614 5.84 -17.94 20.43
N LYS A 615 6.92 -18.39 21.07
CA LYS A 615 7.89 -19.33 20.48
C LYS A 615 7.31 -20.75 20.41
N PRO A 616 7.38 -21.46 19.27
CA PRO A 616 6.98 -22.86 19.20
C PRO A 616 7.87 -23.73 20.09
N VAL A 617 7.30 -24.82 20.61
CA VAL A 617 7.99 -25.81 21.43
C VAL A 617 7.83 -27.19 20.78
N GLU A 618 8.94 -27.82 20.42
CA GLU A 618 8.95 -29.19 19.91
C GLU A 618 8.61 -30.19 21.01
N PHE A 619 7.85 -31.23 20.64
CA PHE A 619 7.41 -32.29 21.55
C PHE A 619 7.44 -33.66 20.87
N SER A 620 7.64 -34.71 21.66
CA SER A 620 7.51 -36.11 21.22
C SER A 620 6.41 -36.82 22.02
N VAL A 621 5.58 -37.64 21.38
CA VAL A 621 4.52 -38.38 22.08
C VAL A 621 5.14 -39.51 22.92
N LEU A 622 4.82 -39.53 24.22
CA LEU A 622 5.18 -40.62 25.13
C LEU A 622 4.08 -41.67 25.21
N ALA A 623 2.82 -41.23 25.29
CA ALA A 623 1.67 -42.12 25.38
C ALA A 623 0.37 -41.43 24.93
N THR A 624 -0.54 -42.24 24.40
CA THR A 624 -1.96 -41.92 24.26
C THR A 624 -2.79 -43.03 24.91
N GLY A 625 -4.07 -42.75 25.13
CA GLY A 625 -5.06 -43.75 25.53
C GLY A 625 -6.46 -43.17 25.60
N THR A 626 -7.46 -44.05 25.52
CA THR A 626 -8.88 -43.71 25.70
C THR A 626 -9.33 -43.78 27.16
N MET A 627 -8.52 -44.33 28.06
CA MET A 627 -8.83 -44.52 29.47
C MET A 627 -7.74 -43.90 30.35
N SER A 628 -8.16 -43.14 31.36
CA SER A 628 -7.34 -42.69 32.48
C SER A 628 -8.15 -42.70 33.78
N ALA A 629 -7.50 -42.96 34.92
CA ALA A 629 -8.15 -42.95 36.24
C ALA A 629 -8.45 -41.54 36.78
N ARG A 630 -8.42 -40.51 35.93
CA ARG A 630 -8.75 -39.12 36.28
C ARG A 630 -10.26 -38.89 36.14
N GLU A 631 -10.97 -38.81 37.27
CA GLU A 631 -12.43 -38.58 37.27
C GLU A 631 -12.85 -37.13 36.97
N GLY A 632 -11.88 -36.21 36.87
CA GLY A 632 -12.11 -34.78 36.67
C GLY A 632 -12.55 -34.35 35.27
N ALA A 633 -12.81 -33.05 35.16
CA ALA A 633 -13.05 -32.37 33.88
C ALA A 633 -11.76 -32.31 33.02
N ARG A 634 -11.91 -31.79 31.79
CA ARG A 634 -10.81 -31.44 30.87
C ARG A 634 -9.69 -30.70 31.63
N ALA A 635 -8.45 -31.12 31.46
CA ALA A 635 -7.30 -30.56 32.17
C ALA A 635 -6.01 -30.74 31.38
N VAL A 636 -5.01 -29.87 31.62
CA VAL A 636 -3.64 -30.03 31.12
C VAL A 636 -2.64 -29.78 32.25
N GLU A 637 -1.62 -30.62 32.33
CA GLU A 637 -0.64 -30.64 33.42
C GLU A 637 0.78 -30.59 32.87
N LEU A 638 1.67 -29.90 33.59
CA LEU A 638 3.11 -29.82 33.33
C LEU A 638 3.85 -30.51 34.47
N ILE A 639 4.71 -31.45 34.11
CA ILE A 639 5.44 -32.32 35.03
C ILE A 639 6.93 -32.10 34.82
N THR A 640 7.64 -31.68 35.87
CA THR A 640 9.05 -31.24 35.82
C THR A 640 9.97 -32.07 36.72
N ASP A 641 9.45 -33.14 37.33
CA ASP A 641 10.15 -34.10 38.18
C ASP A 641 9.60 -35.53 38.00
N GLU A 642 10.43 -36.52 38.36
CA GLU A 642 10.13 -37.94 38.19
C GLU A 642 8.98 -38.44 39.08
N ALA A 643 8.82 -37.87 40.29
CA ALA A 643 7.77 -38.29 41.21
C ALA A 643 6.38 -37.84 40.71
N GLY A 644 6.29 -36.66 40.11
CA GLY A 644 5.11 -36.21 39.37
C GLY A 644 4.80 -37.09 38.17
N TRP A 645 5.82 -37.56 37.45
CA TRP A 645 5.62 -38.45 36.31
C TRP A 645 5.12 -39.83 36.73
N ARG A 646 5.67 -40.41 37.79
CA ARG A 646 5.16 -41.65 38.40
C ARG A 646 3.68 -41.53 38.79
N ARG A 647 3.29 -40.46 39.51
CA ARG A 647 1.87 -40.21 39.88
C ARG A 647 0.95 -40.03 38.68
N ALA A 648 1.38 -39.33 37.63
CA ALA A 648 0.58 -39.22 36.41
C ALA A 648 0.48 -40.57 35.67
N TRP A 649 1.56 -41.36 35.67
CA TRP A 649 1.59 -42.68 35.05
C TRP A 649 0.74 -43.72 35.77
N GLU A 650 0.55 -43.61 37.09
CA GLU A 650 -0.45 -44.40 37.83
C GLU A 650 -1.87 -44.17 37.27
N LEU A 651 -2.18 -42.95 36.81
CA LEU A 651 -3.48 -42.61 36.22
C LEU A 651 -3.63 -42.98 34.74
N ILE A 652 -2.55 -42.95 33.95
CA ILE A 652 -2.61 -43.07 32.47
C ILE A 652 -1.87 -44.28 31.88
N GLY A 653 -1.01 -44.92 32.68
CA GLY A 653 -0.15 -46.02 32.25
C GLY A 653 -0.91 -47.32 31.98
N GLY A 654 -1.96 -47.62 32.77
CA GLY A 654 -2.80 -48.81 32.56
C GLY A 654 -2.03 -50.13 32.66
N GLY A 655 -1.07 -50.22 33.58
CA GLY A 655 -0.18 -51.38 33.75
C GLY A 655 1.01 -51.45 32.79
N ARG A 656 1.14 -50.51 31.83
CA ARG A 656 2.33 -50.41 30.96
C ARG A 656 3.56 -49.93 31.77
N PRO A 657 4.79 -50.32 31.38
CA PRO A 657 6.02 -49.77 31.95
C PRO A 657 6.08 -48.24 31.85
N LEU A 658 6.67 -47.59 32.85
CA LEU A 658 6.89 -46.14 32.88
C LEU A 658 7.90 -45.74 31.77
N PRO A 659 7.56 -44.79 30.87
CA PRO A 659 8.51 -44.25 29.90
C PRO A 659 9.61 -43.45 30.62
N ASP A 660 10.86 -43.78 30.32
CA ASP A 660 12.02 -43.05 30.85
C ASP A 660 12.08 -41.62 30.30
N VAL A 661 12.35 -40.66 31.19
CA VAL A 661 12.42 -39.22 30.89
C VAL A 661 13.46 -38.58 31.82
N SER A 662 14.59 -38.13 31.26
CA SER A 662 15.56 -37.31 31.98
C SER A 662 14.96 -35.93 32.30
N PHE A 663 14.44 -35.77 33.52
CA PHE A 663 13.87 -34.52 33.99
C PHE A 663 14.89 -33.39 34.18
N ASP A 664 16.19 -33.67 34.12
CA ASP A 664 17.23 -32.64 34.05
C ASP A 664 17.12 -31.76 32.80
N THR A 665 16.78 -32.39 31.66
CA THR A 665 16.79 -31.77 30.33
C THR A 665 15.40 -31.69 29.68
N ARG A 666 14.42 -32.45 30.17
CA ARG A 666 13.06 -32.53 29.64
C ARG A 666 11.99 -32.27 30.70
N ALA A 667 10.76 -32.08 30.23
CA ALA A 667 9.54 -32.09 31.03
C ALA A 667 8.45 -32.87 30.27
N VAL A 668 7.34 -33.20 30.94
CA VAL A 668 6.18 -33.88 30.32
C VAL A 668 4.96 -32.98 30.42
N VAL A 669 4.19 -32.90 29.34
CA VAL A 669 2.87 -32.26 29.28
C VAL A 669 1.84 -33.36 29.08
N VAL A 670 0.81 -33.42 29.93
CA VAL A 670 -0.30 -34.37 29.81
C VAL A 670 -1.60 -33.60 29.64
N ALA A 671 -2.32 -33.84 28.55
CA ALA A 671 -3.65 -33.29 28.30
C ALA A 671 -4.71 -34.40 28.43
N TYR A 672 -5.77 -34.12 29.17
CA TYR A 672 -6.89 -35.02 29.45
C TYR A 672 -8.18 -34.40 28.91
N GLN A 673 -8.97 -35.18 28.18
CA GLN A 673 -10.27 -34.75 27.65
C GLN A 673 -11.38 -34.75 28.72
N GLY A 674 -11.11 -35.32 29.90
CA GLY A 674 -12.11 -35.60 30.92
C GLY A 674 -13.03 -36.76 30.54
N ARG A 675 -13.90 -37.16 31.48
CA ARG A 675 -14.81 -38.31 31.33
C ARG A 675 -15.88 -38.10 30.25
N GLN A 676 -16.00 -39.05 29.32
CA GLN A 676 -16.96 -39.10 28.22
C GLN A 676 -17.95 -40.27 28.38
N SER A 677 -19.09 -40.21 27.69
CA SER A 677 -20.21 -41.14 27.86
C SER A 677 -20.05 -42.50 27.18
N THR A 678 -19.25 -42.60 26.12
CA THR A 678 -19.06 -43.80 25.29
C THR A 678 -17.61 -43.90 24.79
N GLY A 679 -17.27 -44.99 24.09
CA GLY A 679 -16.05 -45.06 23.27
C GLY A 679 -16.07 -44.16 22.03
N GLY A 680 -14.91 -44.04 21.36
CA GLY A 680 -14.74 -43.26 20.12
C GLY A 680 -14.23 -41.82 20.29
N TYR A 681 -14.01 -41.37 21.53
CA TYR A 681 -13.40 -40.07 21.83
C TYR A 681 -11.86 -40.16 21.86
N SER A 682 -11.17 -39.10 21.43
CA SER A 682 -9.71 -39.01 21.51
C SER A 682 -9.23 -37.56 21.60
N VAL A 683 -8.11 -37.33 22.29
CA VAL A 683 -7.40 -36.06 22.34
C VAL A 683 -5.97 -36.21 21.82
N GLU A 684 -5.50 -35.23 21.05
CA GLU A 684 -4.21 -35.18 20.37
C GLU A 684 -3.60 -33.78 20.55
N ILE A 685 -2.34 -33.66 20.97
CA ILE A 685 -1.66 -32.34 21.02
C ILE A 685 -1.14 -32.01 19.63
N THR A 686 -1.62 -30.90 19.06
CA THR A 686 -1.28 -30.44 17.70
C THR A 686 -0.26 -29.31 17.68
N GLY A 687 0.06 -28.73 18.84
CA GLY A 687 1.07 -27.70 18.96
C GLY A 687 1.26 -27.23 20.40
N ILE A 688 2.48 -26.81 20.74
CA ILE A 688 2.77 -26.13 22.00
C ILE A 688 3.50 -24.82 21.66
N LYS A 689 3.08 -23.71 22.28
CA LYS A 689 3.72 -22.39 22.17
C LYS A 689 4.03 -21.83 23.54
N ARG A 690 5.23 -21.30 23.74
CA ARG A 690 5.66 -20.64 24.97
C ARG A 690 5.53 -19.12 24.84
N VAL A 691 4.77 -18.50 25.75
CA VAL A 691 4.65 -17.05 25.94
C VAL A 691 5.19 -16.75 27.34
N GLY A 692 6.40 -16.20 27.43
CA GLY A 692 7.11 -16.04 28.70
C GLY A 692 7.31 -17.38 29.43
N THR A 693 6.70 -17.50 30.60
CA THR A 693 6.64 -18.74 31.41
C THR A 693 5.45 -19.65 31.07
N VAL A 694 4.46 -19.20 30.28
CA VAL A 694 3.23 -19.96 30.01
C VAL A 694 3.38 -20.82 28.76
N LEU A 695 3.13 -22.12 28.88
CA LEU A 695 2.94 -23.05 27.78
C LEU A 695 1.47 -23.10 27.39
N ALA A 696 1.12 -22.59 26.21
CA ALA A 696 -0.18 -22.73 25.59
C ALA A 696 -0.20 -24.00 24.72
N VAL A 697 -1.08 -24.94 25.06
CA VAL A 697 -1.19 -26.25 24.40
C VAL A 697 -2.41 -26.29 23.50
N SER A 698 -2.19 -26.42 22.20
CA SER A 698 -3.25 -26.67 21.21
C SER A 698 -3.56 -28.17 21.17
N VAL A 699 -4.84 -28.52 21.26
CA VAL A 699 -5.32 -29.89 21.09
C VAL A 699 -6.34 -30.02 19.97
N ASN A 700 -6.37 -31.20 19.35
CA ASN A 700 -7.45 -31.69 18.50
C ASN A 700 -8.26 -32.70 19.31
N GLU A 701 -9.54 -32.43 19.51
CA GLU A 701 -10.46 -33.28 20.28
C GLU A 701 -11.50 -33.89 19.35
N ARG A 702 -11.40 -35.20 19.13
CA ARG A 702 -12.36 -35.95 18.32
C ARG A 702 -13.47 -36.52 19.20
N ARG A 703 -14.64 -36.67 18.59
CA ARG A 703 -15.85 -37.29 19.14
C ARG A 703 -16.38 -38.27 18.09
N PRO A 704 -17.06 -39.36 18.47
CA PRO A 704 -17.72 -40.25 17.52
C PRO A 704 -18.81 -39.50 16.74
N ALA A 705 -19.04 -39.89 15.50
CA ALA A 705 -20.06 -39.32 14.63
C ALA A 705 -21.46 -39.85 14.94
N SER A 706 -22.48 -39.12 14.48
CA SER A 706 -23.88 -39.52 14.64
C SER A 706 -24.21 -40.76 13.80
N GLY A 707 -24.21 -41.92 14.44
CA GLY A 707 -24.41 -43.23 13.79
C GLY A 707 -23.27 -44.23 14.04
N ASP A 708 -22.15 -43.80 14.62
CA ASP A 708 -21.03 -44.68 14.95
C ASP A 708 -21.42 -45.73 16.00
N VAL A 709 -21.05 -46.99 15.74
CA VAL A 709 -21.17 -48.08 16.71
C VAL A 709 -20.11 -47.89 17.80
N THR A 710 -20.51 -47.31 18.92
CA THR A 710 -19.62 -47.00 20.06
C THR A 710 -19.83 -47.93 21.24
N THR A 711 -18.74 -48.28 21.93
CA THR A 711 -18.82 -49.06 23.16
C THR A 711 -19.58 -48.30 24.24
N GLN A 712 -20.55 -48.96 24.88
CA GLN A 712 -21.33 -48.42 25.99
C GLN A 712 -20.54 -48.48 27.30
N ALA A 713 -19.38 -47.84 27.30
CA ALA A 713 -18.46 -47.74 28.42
C ALA A 713 -17.97 -46.29 28.53
N LEU A 714 -17.88 -45.80 29.77
CA LEU A 714 -17.33 -44.49 30.07
C LEU A 714 -15.85 -44.48 29.67
N THR A 715 -15.42 -43.45 28.93
CA THR A 715 -14.02 -43.26 28.57
C THR A 715 -13.46 -41.97 29.18
N SER A 716 -12.13 -41.83 29.21
CA SER A 716 -11.44 -40.65 29.75
C SER A 716 -10.12 -40.43 28.99
N PRO A 717 -10.19 -40.00 27.72
CA PRO A 717 -9.02 -39.95 26.84
C PRO A 717 -7.94 -38.98 27.30
N PHE A 718 -6.68 -39.33 26.99
CA PHE A 718 -5.51 -38.52 27.30
C PHE A 718 -4.41 -38.63 26.24
N VAL A 719 -3.50 -37.66 26.25
CA VAL A 719 -2.22 -37.68 25.53
C VAL A 719 -1.11 -37.09 26.41
N ALA A 720 0.03 -37.76 26.47
CA ALA A 720 1.24 -37.34 27.18
C ALA A 720 2.39 -37.14 26.18
N VAL A 721 3.04 -35.99 26.23
CA VAL A 721 4.16 -35.61 25.35
C VAL A 721 5.34 -35.08 26.14
N SER A 722 6.57 -35.36 25.69
CA SER A 722 7.78 -34.83 26.30
C SER A 722 8.33 -33.63 25.53
N ILE A 723 8.60 -32.55 26.25
CA ILE A 723 9.19 -31.30 25.75
C ILE A 723 10.60 -31.09 26.31
N GLN A 724 11.37 -30.18 25.72
CA GLN A 724 12.56 -29.63 26.40
C GLN A 724 12.13 -28.93 27.71
N ARG A 725 12.94 -29.04 28.77
CA ARG A 725 12.61 -28.48 30.10
C ARG A 725 12.36 -26.96 29.99
N PRO A 726 11.18 -26.46 30.39
CA PRO A 726 10.89 -25.03 30.36
C PRO A 726 11.60 -24.30 31.52
N PRO A 727 11.66 -22.95 31.49
CA PRO A 727 12.21 -22.17 32.60
C PRO A 727 11.51 -22.45 33.94
N THR A 728 12.24 -22.30 35.05
CA THR A 728 11.69 -22.44 36.40
C THR A 728 10.49 -21.50 36.61
N GLY A 729 9.40 -22.02 37.19
CA GLY A 729 8.14 -21.29 37.35
C GLY A 729 7.24 -21.29 36.12
N ALA A 730 7.52 -22.12 35.11
CA ALA A 730 6.62 -22.33 33.98
C ALA A 730 5.27 -22.94 34.39
N THR A 731 4.21 -22.52 33.70
CA THR A 731 2.84 -23.02 33.85
C THR A 731 2.31 -23.51 32.50
N VAL A 732 1.18 -24.22 32.50
CA VAL A 732 0.54 -24.72 31.28
C VAL A 732 -0.97 -24.42 31.30
N ARG A 733 -1.53 -24.18 30.12
CA ARG A 733 -2.98 -24.06 29.87
C ARG A 733 -3.30 -24.53 28.45
N PHE A 734 -4.56 -24.83 28.16
CA PHE A 734 -4.97 -25.00 26.77
C PHE A 734 -4.95 -23.65 26.04
N ALA A 735 -4.71 -23.69 24.72
CA ALA A 735 -4.57 -22.49 23.90
C ALA A 735 -5.90 -21.72 23.74
N ASP A 736 -7.04 -22.43 23.80
CA ASP A 736 -8.41 -21.91 23.71
C ASP A 736 -8.93 -21.27 25.01
N GLU A 737 -8.39 -21.66 26.16
CA GLU A 737 -8.76 -21.14 27.47
C GLU A 737 -8.19 -19.73 27.70
N ARG A 738 -9.07 -18.72 27.63
CA ARG A 738 -8.76 -17.33 28.04
C ARG A 738 -8.45 -17.29 29.54
N GLY A 739 -7.37 -16.60 29.91
CA GLY A 739 -6.82 -16.66 31.26
C GLY A 739 -7.74 -16.11 32.35
N ALA A 740 -8.21 -16.99 33.24
CA ALA A 740 -8.83 -16.60 34.50
C ALA A 740 -7.75 -16.47 35.58
N ALA A 741 -7.64 -15.29 36.20
CA ALA A 741 -6.77 -15.09 37.35
C ALA A 741 -7.39 -15.78 38.59
N GLN A 742 -6.74 -16.82 39.11
CA GLN A 742 -7.18 -17.50 40.33
C GLN A 742 -6.81 -16.67 41.57
N GLY A 743 -7.79 -15.92 42.09
CA GLY A 743 -7.76 -15.44 43.47
C GLY A 743 -8.06 -16.57 44.47
N PRO A 744 -7.73 -16.42 45.77
CA PRO A 744 -7.91 -17.48 46.76
C PRO A 744 -9.36 -17.95 46.89
N GLN A 745 -9.56 -19.25 47.05
CA GLN A 745 -10.87 -19.81 47.41
C GLN A 745 -11.33 -19.23 48.75
N GLN A 746 -12.50 -18.60 48.75
CA GLN A 746 -13.23 -18.29 49.98
C GLN A 746 -14.47 -19.18 50.02
N GLU A 747 -14.55 -20.05 51.03
CA GLU A 747 -15.63 -21.01 51.19
C GLU A 747 -17.00 -20.32 51.28
N ARG A 748 -18.00 -20.85 50.58
CA ARG A 748 -19.40 -20.49 50.79
C ARG A 748 -20.25 -21.74 50.92
N ASN A 749 -20.85 -21.88 52.10
CA ASN A 749 -21.72 -22.99 52.47
C ASN A 749 -22.97 -23.07 51.57
N THR A 750 -23.53 -24.28 51.53
CA THR A 750 -24.75 -24.65 50.81
C THR A 750 -26.03 -24.12 51.47
N ASN A 751 -27.18 -24.38 50.80
CA ASN A 751 -28.58 -24.01 51.14
C ASN A 751 -29.02 -22.65 50.53
N VAL A 752 -30.24 -22.46 49.99
CA VAL A 752 -31.52 -23.23 50.04
C VAL A 752 -32.15 -23.40 48.62
N ARG A 753 -33.14 -24.31 48.50
CA ARG A 753 -33.93 -24.69 47.30
C ARG A 753 -34.93 -23.60 46.76
N PRO A 754 -35.51 -23.78 45.55
CA PRO A 754 -36.14 -22.69 44.77
C PRO A 754 -37.69 -22.62 44.80
N ARG A 755 -38.21 -21.52 44.21
CA ARG A 755 -39.59 -21.32 43.70
C ARG A 755 -39.51 -20.50 42.39
N ALA A 756 -40.49 -20.41 41.48
CA ALA A 756 -41.52 -21.30 40.94
C ALA A 756 -42.58 -20.42 40.21
N ARG A 757 -42.62 -20.50 38.87
CA ARG A 757 -43.70 -20.11 37.89
C ARG A 757 -44.71 -18.97 38.21
N GLY A 758 -44.81 -18.03 37.26
CA GLY A 758 -46.04 -17.29 36.88
C GLY A 758 -45.80 -15.84 36.44
N ALA A 759 -46.65 -15.15 35.65
CA ALA A 759 -47.66 -15.60 34.68
C ALA A 759 -48.07 -14.42 33.76
N VAL A 760 -48.26 -14.70 32.47
CA VAL A 760 -48.87 -13.90 31.37
C VAL A 760 -49.62 -12.58 31.73
N ARG A 761 -49.28 -11.48 31.01
CA ARG A 761 -50.32 -10.58 30.45
C ARG A 761 -49.87 -9.76 29.22
N ARG A 762 -50.63 -9.88 28.12
CA ARG A 762 -50.57 -8.96 26.96
C ARG A 762 -51.35 -7.67 27.27
N ARG A 763 -50.95 -6.55 26.66
CA ARG A 763 -51.86 -5.43 26.33
C ARG A 763 -51.65 -4.98 24.89
N ARG A 764 -52.72 -4.96 24.10
CA ARG A 764 -52.87 -4.11 22.91
C ARG A 764 -53.47 -2.77 23.36
N ARG A 765 -53.17 -1.69 22.65
CA ARG A 765 -54.17 -0.70 22.23
C ARG A 765 -53.77 -0.13 20.87
N ARG A 766 -54.77 0.20 20.06
CA ARG A 766 -54.64 1.13 18.94
C ARG A 766 -54.85 2.54 19.48
N TYR A 767 -54.25 3.55 18.87
CA TYR A 767 -54.96 4.32 17.84
C TYR A 767 -54.03 4.49 16.63
#